data_AF-G3J6L4-F1
#
_entry.id   AF-G3J6L4-F1
#
_cell.length_a   1.000
_cell.length_b   1.000
_cell.length_c   1.000
_cell.angle_alpha   90.00
_cell.angle_beta   90.00
_cell.angle_gamma   90.00
#
_symmetry.space_group_name_H-M   'P 1'
#
loop_
_entity.id
_entity.type
_entity.pdbx_description
1 polymer ?
#
loop_
_entity_poly.entity_id
_entity_poly.type
_entity_poly.pdbx_seq_one_letter_code
_entity_poly.pdbx_strand_id
1 'polypeptide(L)'
;MTVTYDSKASQLPAEAATAGSTSNFDGQQTVFYEELGCLDAETFTRAAHLAPNVPEAPAAWTYRCVGHCGLSPSLCVAHLQAQVAELRATADDVAAKYSRGVGPINKGSGLLFPGRQQSAGCSRSPAWDALECPSPWFPADGTGVPAPNFSALFNVRTKGFVLVDRWEKTDVAWLEGTVSHAAVGAAWRLTGVEVRCVDNTRETAPWAAQTSLDGGHRGQFTYCCQLPTLGTEQDALAQQLFAIGALRNARVLSAVMCCVELYHTAARLLEMRDATMASGRETRVGGLRTTTHGVAFSAVALRGDALPPKLSGYATCPTAAFAALCAREHATGAMRNTSVFAMGLGYDRGVYGGSIAGLWALMDAGFMYDYSTGSFSRRLGQRIGDAFAAARAHDAGDAALNAHLLDVVTIIACNFTAIKAKAALEDRRRLASRPCMAVWEDLAAAARYRMADAAFAHVWYDSPNDMRSLVIGGLGCAMHDLVDVGPDVACGEVSNLIPSLTGGDLSAGALRGVYVGLIATLEWYADHDPFNTSALAILFTHWWQLCNLRHRLVALMSRLAPSPAYAVCPEKLAGELTFACITPGHGLRFAEGQAVIDAQRAELARIEAELAAAGVTDLDGLIQKLVRPVLEYADGKETRLPVEVVYCADVLEAMLARAHSDKIRALWRLMLVMWKCGAMWMAVLANTQYAHQGLTNCDRGRDDYNAATWGKAEAAEARDVVGTEELVKDGSNSVGFQWLLSKVRSLAERLWAVVV
;
A
#
# COMPACT_ATOMS: atom_id res chain seq x y z
N MET A 1 -34.46 -4.98 -11.36
CA MET A 1 -33.72 -3.99 -12.17
C MET A 1 -32.31 -3.92 -11.62
N THR A 2 -31.28 -4.01 -12.46
CA THR A 2 -29.89 -3.80 -12.03
C THR A 2 -29.68 -2.31 -11.78
N VAL A 3 -29.20 -1.95 -10.58
CA VAL A 3 -28.96 -0.54 -10.22
C VAL A 3 -27.73 -0.03 -10.97
N THR A 4 -27.84 1.14 -11.62
CA THR A 4 -26.80 1.71 -12.48
C THR A 4 -26.66 3.22 -12.29
N TYR A 5 -25.48 3.75 -12.60
CA TYR A 5 -25.21 5.18 -12.78
C TYR A 5 -25.57 5.61 -14.19
N ASP A 6 -26.64 6.39 -14.36
CA ASP A 6 -26.93 7.02 -15.64
C ASP A 6 -26.16 8.34 -15.78
N SER A 7 -25.23 8.38 -16.73
CA SER A 7 -24.43 9.58 -16.98
C SER A 7 -25.24 10.75 -17.56
N LYS A 8 -26.45 10.52 -18.07
CA LYS A 8 -27.36 11.59 -18.53
C LYS A 8 -28.13 12.24 -17.38
N ALA A 9 -28.19 11.59 -16.22
CA ALA A 9 -28.87 12.13 -15.06
C ALA A 9 -28.04 13.26 -14.43
N SER A 10 -28.69 14.40 -14.17
CA SER A 10 -28.08 15.53 -13.45
C SER A 10 -27.78 15.19 -11.99
N GLN A 11 -28.57 14.29 -11.40
CA GLN A 11 -28.39 13.78 -10.05
C GLN A 11 -27.93 12.32 -10.10
N LEU A 12 -27.06 11.97 -9.16
CA LEU A 12 -26.72 10.57 -8.93
C LEU A 12 -27.94 9.82 -8.33
N PRO A 13 -28.12 8.52 -8.62
CA PRO A 13 -29.18 7.72 -7.99
C PRO A 13 -29.03 7.71 -6.47
N ALA A 14 -30.11 7.45 -5.73
CA ALA A 14 -30.08 7.47 -4.26
C ALA A 14 -29.02 6.52 -3.69
N GLU A 15 -28.85 5.35 -4.31
CA GLU A 15 -27.85 4.34 -3.98
C GLU A 15 -26.41 4.84 -4.14
N ALA A 16 -26.19 5.89 -4.94
CA ALA A 16 -24.87 6.52 -5.09
C ALA A 16 -24.39 7.19 -3.80
N ALA A 17 -25.30 7.57 -2.89
CA ALA A 17 -24.89 8.12 -1.61
C ALA A 17 -24.08 7.10 -0.78
N THR A 18 -24.31 5.80 -0.99
CA THR A 18 -23.66 4.72 -0.24
C THR A 18 -22.95 3.70 -1.12
N ALA A 19 -22.88 3.90 -2.44
CA ALA A 19 -22.45 2.86 -3.39
C ALA A 19 -23.29 1.56 -3.30
N GLY A 20 -24.49 1.62 -2.71
CA GLY A 20 -25.31 0.46 -2.35
C GLY A 20 -24.84 -0.31 -1.09
N SER A 21 -23.89 0.24 -0.33
CA SER A 21 -23.32 -0.38 0.88
C SER A 21 -24.23 -0.27 2.11
N THR A 22 -23.92 -1.08 3.13
CA THR A 22 -24.44 -0.93 4.50
C THR A 22 -23.37 -0.42 5.45
N SER A 23 -23.71 0.58 6.28
CA SER A 23 -22.85 1.22 7.28
C SER A 23 -21.56 1.86 6.74
N ASN A 24 -21.62 3.16 6.47
CA ASN A 24 -20.46 3.96 6.03
C ASN A 24 -19.60 4.49 7.19
N PHE A 25 -20.04 4.37 8.44
CA PHE A 25 -19.45 5.12 9.57
C PHE A 25 -19.43 4.39 10.91
N ASP A 26 -19.96 3.16 10.99
CA ASP A 26 -20.01 2.48 12.27
C ASP A 26 -18.65 1.84 12.58
N GLY A 27 -17.79 2.58 13.29
CA GLY A 27 -16.54 2.05 13.85
C GLY A 27 -16.75 0.92 14.87
N GLN A 28 -18.00 0.54 15.15
CA GLN A 28 -18.40 -0.55 16.03
C GLN A 28 -19.14 -1.69 15.33
N GLN A 29 -18.93 -1.87 14.02
CA GLN A 29 -19.47 -3.04 13.31
C GLN A 29 -19.16 -4.35 14.05
N THR A 30 -20.20 -5.16 14.33
CA THR A 30 -20.07 -6.43 15.08
C THR A 30 -19.01 -7.35 14.50
N VAL A 31 -18.88 -7.37 13.17
CA VAL A 31 -17.87 -8.17 12.47
C VAL A 31 -16.44 -7.84 12.90
N PHE A 32 -16.14 -6.61 13.33
CA PHE A 32 -14.79 -6.26 13.81
C PHE A 32 -14.48 -6.74 15.23
N TYR A 33 -15.45 -7.34 15.94
CA TYR A 33 -15.27 -7.87 17.30
C TYR A 33 -15.14 -9.39 17.36
N GLU A 34 -15.56 -10.07 16.30
CA GLU A 34 -15.46 -11.53 16.17
C GLU A 34 -14.01 -11.95 15.86
N GLU A 35 -13.75 -13.24 15.99
CA GLU A 35 -12.45 -13.84 15.62
C GLU A 35 -12.23 -13.73 14.10
N LEU A 36 -10.98 -13.49 13.70
CA LEU A 36 -10.58 -13.42 12.30
C LEU A 36 -10.28 -14.83 11.81
N GLY A 37 -10.92 -15.23 10.72
CA GLY A 37 -10.75 -16.55 10.14
C GLY A 37 -11.10 -16.58 8.67
N CYS A 38 -10.53 -17.58 7.99
CA CYS A 38 -10.80 -17.91 6.60
C CYS A 38 -10.36 -19.35 6.30
N LEU A 39 -10.86 -19.90 5.20
CA LEU A 39 -10.61 -21.27 4.76
C LEU A 39 -9.10 -21.57 4.57
N ASP A 40 -8.34 -20.62 4.03
CA ASP A 40 -6.90 -20.81 3.80
C ASP A 40 -6.13 -20.88 5.14
N ALA A 41 -6.45 -20.01 6.10
CA ALA A 41 -5.87 -20.06 7.45
C ALA A 41 -6.23 -21.37 8.19
N GLU A 42 -7.49 -21.81 8.09
CA GLU A 42 -7.94 -23.09 8.66
C GLU A 42 -7.19 -24.28 8.04
N THR A 43 -6.99 -24.25 6.72
CA THR A 43 -6.28 -25.28 5.98
C THR A 43 -4.82 -25.37 6.42
N PHE A 44 -4.12 -24.23 6.46
CA PHE A 44 -2.75 -24.17 6.98
C PHE A 44 -2.67 -24.66 8.42
N THR A 45 -3.53 -24.13 9.29
CA THR A 45 -3.53 -24.44 10.72
C THR A 45 -3.68 -25.94 10.95
N ARG A 46 -4.61 -26.59 10.25
CA ARG A 46 -4.80 -28.05 10.34
C ARG A 46 -3.57 -28.82 9.85
N ALA A 47 -2.96 -28.40 8.75
CA ALA A 47 -1.76 -29.01 8.21
C ALA A 47 -0.57 -28.88 9.18
N ALA A 48 -0.33 -27.69 9.72
CA ALA A 48 0.72 -27.41 10.68
C ALA A 48 0.58 -28.22 11.98
N HIS A 49 -0.65 -28.40 12.51
CA HIS A 49 -0.88 -29.20 13.72
C HIS A 49 -0.55 -30.69 13.57
N LEU A 50 -0.56 -31.21 12.33
CA LEU A 50 -0.20 -32.60 12.04
C LEU A 50 1.29 -32.76 11.76
N ALA A 51 2.00 -31.66 11.55
CA ALA A 51 3.42 -31.67 11.24
C ALA A 51 4.26 -31.91 12.51
N PRO A 52 5.37 -32.68 12.41
CA PRO A 52 6.26 -32.89 13.54
C PRO A 52 7.02 -31.60 13.85
N ASN A 53 7.26 -31.28 15.12
CA ASN A 53 8.07 -30.10 15.44
C ASN A 53 9.50 -30.24 14.87
N VAL A 54 9.97 -29.23 14.15
CA VAL A 54 11.31 -29.20 13.57
C VAL A 54 12.13 -28.03 14.13
N PRO A 55 13.24 -28.29 14.83
CA PRO A 55 14.08 -27.22 15.35
C PRO A 55 14.79 -26.47 14.21
N GLU A 56 14.71 -25.15 14.26
CA GLU A 56 15.44 -24.27 13.36
C GLU A 56 16.85 -23.98 13.91
N ALA A 57 17.88 -24.34 13.14
CA ALA A 57 19.25 -24.00 13.48
C ALA A 57 19.54 -22.54 13.09
N PRO A 58 20.06 -21.70 14.01
CA PRO A 58 20.41 -20.33 13.67
C PRO A 58 21.57 -20.28 12.67
N ALA A 59 21.51 -19.32 11.75
CA ALA A 59 22.63 -18.99 10.87
C ALA A 59 23.82 -18.48 11.69
N ALA A 60 25.03 -18.85 11.25
CA ALA A 60 26.26 -18.44 11.91
C ALA A 60 26.55 -16.95 11.68
N TRP A 61 27.00 -16.25 12.73
CA TRP A 61 27.45 -14.86 12.65
C TRP A 61 28.96 -14.79 12.63
N THR A 62 29.51 -14.11 11.62
CA THR A 62 30.94 -13.79 11.54
C THR A 62 31.17 -12.29 11.48
N TYR A 63 32.36 -11.85 11.88
CA TYR A 63 32.72 -10.44 11.94
C TYR A 63 34.02 -10.22 11.18
N ARG A 64 34.06 -9.22 10.29
CA ARG A 64 35.22 -8.95 9.46
C ARG A 64 35.51 -7.46 9.36
N CYS A 65 36.74 -7.07 9.73
CA CYS A 65 37.27 -5.77 9.35
C CYS A 65 37.69 -5.80 7.88
N VAL A 66 37.17 -4.87 7.09
CA VAL A 66 37.56 -4.68 5.68
C VAL A 66 38.55 -3.51 5.49
N GLY A 67 39.03 -2.91 6.59
CA GLY A 67 40.06 -1.88 6.58
C GLY A 67 39.56 -0.45 6.31
N HIS A 68 38.25 -0.25 6.12
CA HIS A 68 37.69 1.06 5.78
C HIS A 68 37.46 1.98 6.99
N CYS A 69 37.31 1.43 8.19
CA CYS A 69 36.87 2.19 9.37
C CYS A 69 37.97 2.95 10.13
N GLY A 70 39.23 2.83 9.70
CA GLY A 70 40.40 3.44 10.35
C GLY A 70 40.83 2.78 11.67
N LEU A 71 40.12 1.75 12.14
CA LEU A 71 40.48 0.96 13.32
C LEU A 71 41.41 -0.20 12.95
N SER A 72 42.25 -0.65 13.89
CA SER A 72 42.95 -1.92 13.72
C SER A 72 41.95 -3.07 13.57
N PRO A 73 42.28 -4.17 12.86
CA PRO A 73 41.33 -5.26 12.61
C PRO A 73 40.69 -5.83 13.88
N SER A 74 41.44 -5.99 14.97
CA SER A 74 40.93 -6.50 16.25
C SER A 74 39.97 -5.53 16.92
N LEU A 75 40.31 -4.24 16.96
CA LEU A 75 39.43 -3.20 17.53
C LEU A 75 38.17 -3.02 16.71
N CYS A 76 38.26 -3.11 15.39
CA CYS A 76 37.11 -3.07 14.51
C CYS A 76 36.14 -4.23 14.79
N VAL A 77 36.66 -5.45 14.90
CA VAL A 77 35.82 -6.62 15.18
C VAL A 77 35.14 -6.49 16.55
N ALA A 78 35.88 -6.05 17.58
CA ALA A 78 35.32 -5.79 18.89
C ALA A 78 34.21 -4.72 18.86
N HIS A 79 34.39 -3.67 18.05
CA HIS A 79 33.38 -2.63 17.85
C HIS A 79 32.10 -3.17 17.20
N LEU A 80 32.23 -3.95 16.12
CA LEU A 80 31.09 -4.57 15.45
C LEU A 80 30.33 -5.54 16.38
N GLN A 81 31.05 -6.31 17.19
CA GLN A 81 30.46 -7.19 18.19
C GLN A 81 29.67 -6.41 19.25
N ALA A 82 30.22 -5.28 19.73
CA ALA A 82 29.53 -4.41 20.68
C ALA A 82 28.24 -3.81 20.09
N GLN A 83 28.27 -3.36 18.83
CA GLN A 83 27.08 -2.87 18.13
C GLN A 83 26.01 -3.97 18.02
N VAL A 84 26.37 -5.18 17.59
CA VAL A 84 25.41 -6.29 17.51
C VAL A 84 24.88 -6.68 18.89
N ALA A 85 25.68 -6.60 19.95
CA ALA A 85 25.23 -6.86 21.31
C ALA A 85 24.18 -5.83 21.78
N GLU A 86 24.34 -4.56 21.44
CA GLU A 86 23.37 -3.50 21.72
C GLU A 86 22.03 -3.72 20.99
N LEU A 87 22.10 -4.14 19.72
CA LEU A 87 20.91 -4.52 18.96
C LEU A 87 20.18 -5.70 19.61
N ARG A 88 20.92 -6.72 20.09
CA ARG A 88 20.34 -7.85 20.83
C ARG A 88 19.67 -7.40 22.11
N ALA A 89 20.31 -6.54 22.89
CA ALA A 89 19.72 -5.99 24.12
C ALA A 89 18.42 -5.21 23.83
N THR A 90 18.40 -4.43 22.76
CA THR A 90 17.20 -3.71 22.30
C THR A 90 16.09 -4.68 21.91
N ALA A 91 16.39 -5.68 21.09
CA ALA A 91 15.40 -6.66 20.65
C ALA A 91 14.88 -7.54 21.80
N ASP A 92 15.74 -7.90 22.76
CA ASP A 92 15.35 -8.64 23.97
C ASP A 92 14.48 -7.77 24.90
N ASP A 93 14.74 -6.46 25.00
CA ASP A 93 13.87 -5.52 25.74
C ASP A 93 12.50 -5.35 25.08
N VAL A 94 12.47 -5.19 23.75
CA VAL A 94 11.23 -5.19 22.96
C VAL A 94 10.48 -6.50 23.17
N ALA A 95 11.16 -7.64 23.04
CA ALA A 95 10.56 -8.93 23.34
C ALA A 95 10.04 -8.95 24.77
N ALA A 96 10.79 -8.59 25.81
CA ALA A 96 10.32 -8.62 27.18
C ALA A 96 9.08 -7.72 27.43
N LYS A 97 9.05 -6.53 26.84
CA LYS A 97 7.95 -5.56 26.96
C LYS A 97 6.69 -6.00 26.24
N TYR A 98 6.83 -6.65 25.09
CA TYR A 98 5.71 -6.94 24.18
C TYR A 98 5.37 -8.45 24.04
N SER A 99 6.25 -9.37 24.47
CA SER A 99 6.04 -10.84 24.41
C SER A 99 5.30 -11.44 25.60
N ARG A 100 5.15 -10.73 26.73
CA ARG A 100 4.28 -11.15 27.85
C ARG A 100 2.80 -10.84 27.56
N GLY A 101 2.34 -11.14 26.35
CA GLY A 101 1.10 -10.63 25.79
C GLY A 101 0.24 -11.67 25.07
N VAL A 102 -0.07 -12.79 25.74
CA VAL A 102 -1.37 -13.48 25.55
C VAL A 102 -2.36 -12.97 26.60
N GLY A 103 -2.23 -11.69 27.00
CA GLY A 103 -3.05 -10.99 27.98
C GLY A 103 -3.49 -9.64 27.44
N PRO A 104 -4.55 -9.04 28.02
CA PRO A 104 -5.36 -8.00 27.40
C PRO A 104 -4.49 -6.82 26.96
N ILE A 105 -4.29 -6.72 25.65
CA ILE A 105 -3.77 -5.56 24.92
C ILE A 105 -2.68 -4.81 25.70
N ASN A 106 -1.44 -5.29 25.61
CA ASN A 106 -0.30 -4.44 25.28
C ASN A 106 -0.27 -3.04 25.96
N LYS A 107 -0.62 -2.89 27.25
CA LYS A 107 -0.86 -1.59 27.95
C LYS A 107 -1.33 -0.43 27.04
N GLY A 108 -2.23 -0.68 26.08
CA GLY A 108 -2.72 0.33 25.13
C GLY A 108 -1.76 0.85 24.05
N SER A 109 -0.55 0.29 23.83
CA SER A 109 0.36 0.73 22.74
C SER A 109 -0.15 0.30 21.35
N GLY A 110 -0.73 -0.91 21.28
CA GLY A 110 -1.29 -1.47 20.06
C GLY A 110 -0.28 -1.68 18.93
N LEU A 111 1.02 -1.74 19.22
CA LEU A 111 2.09 -2.06 18.27
C LEU A 111 2.23 -3.58 18.12
N LEU A 112 2.65 -4.04 16.93
CA LEU A 112 2.84 -5.46 16.63
C LEU A 112 4.33 -5.79 16.71
N PHE A 113 4.71 -6.73 17.57
CA PHE A 113 6.12 -7.10 17.72
C PHE A 113 6.33 -8.62 17.58
N PRO A 114 7.30 -9.04 16.75
CA PRO A 114 7.59 -10.45 16.47
C PRO A 114 8.43 -11.10 17.58
N GLY A 115 8.46 -10.55 18.80
CA GLY A 115 9.22 -11.01 19.97
C GLY A 115 10.70 -11.33 19.71
N ARG A 116 11.24 -12.36 20.38
CA ARG A 116 12.67 -12.66 20.33
C ARG A 116 13.10 -13.07 18.92
N GLN A 117 14.18 -12.48 18.45
CA GLN A 117 14.73 -12.71 17.12
C GLN A 117 15.86 -13.74 17.15
N GLN A 118 15.86 -14.59 16.14
CA GLN A 118 16.93 -15.54 15.85
C GLN A 118 17.38 -15.31 14.42
N SER A 119 18.67 -15.44 14.14
CA SER A 119 19.14 -15.28 12.77
C SER A 119 18.90 -16.55 11.99
N ALA A 120 18.05 -16.45 10.98
CA ALA A 120 17.74 -17.46 10.01
C ALA A 120 17.01 -16.77 8.85
N GLY A 121 16.63 -17.54 7.85
CA GLY A 121 15.74 -17.02 6.83
C GLY A 121 15.57 -17.98 5.67
N CYS A 122 14.47 -17.80 4.98
CA CYS A 122 14.21 -18.51 3.75
C CYS A 122 13.46 -17.60 2.77
N SER A 123 13.87 -17.65 1.50
CA SER A 123 13.20 -16.86 0.46
C SER A 123 11.76 -17.21 0.30
N ARG A 124 11.44 -18.49 0.52
CA ARG A 124 10.14 -19.08 0.28
C ARG A 124 9.99 -20.28 1.18
N SER A 125 8.84 -20.41 1.81
CA SER A 125 8.42 -21.67 2.39
C SER A 125 7.97 -22.65 1.28
N PRO A 126 7.78 -23.95 1.53
CA PRO A 126 7.88 -24.96 0.50
C PRO A 126 6.89 -24.76 -0.62
N ALA A 127 7.24 -25.28 -1.82
CA ALA A 127 6.45 -25.28 -3.05
C ALA A 127 5.14 -24.52 -2.90
N TRP A 128 5.21 -23.18 -2.97
CA TRP A 128 4.06 -22.33 -2.68
C TRP A 128 2.81 -22.87 -3.37
N ASP A 129 1.70 -22.72 -2.66
CA ASP A 129 0.40 -23.03 -3.19
C ASP A 129 0.18 -22.34 -4.55
N ALA A 130 -0.48 -23.01 -5.51
CA ALA A 130 -0.87 -22.58 -6.86
C ALA A 130 0.10 -21.73 -7.76
N LEU A 131 1.24 -21.21 -7.28
CA LEU A 131 2.19 -20.39 -8.03
C LEU A 131 3.11 -21.27 -8.88
N GLU A 132 3.11 -21.03 -10.19
CA GLU A 132 3.91 -21.84 -11.12
C GLU A 132 5.41 -21.48 -11.11
N CYS A 133 5.79 -20.28 -10.65
CA CYS A 133 7.15 -19.77 -10.78
C CYS A 133 8.00 -19.95 -9.50
N PRO A 134 9.27 -20.41 -9.61
CA PRO A 134 10.19 -20.53 -8.47
C PRO A 134 10.65 -19.16 -7.94
N SER A 135 11.46 -19.16 -6.87
CA SER A 135 11.98 -17.93 -6.26
C SER A 135 12.77 -17.07 -7.24
N PRO A 136 12.44 -15.76 -7.41
CA PRO A 136 13.14 -14.86 -8.31
C PRO A 136 14.42 -14.29 -7.69
N TRP A 137 14.78 -14.72 -6.47
CA TRP A 137 15.98 -14.27 -5.79
C TRP A 137 17.25 -14.75 -6.53
N PHE A 138 18.28 -13.92 -6.49
CA PHE A 138 19.58 -14.18 -7.12
C PHE A 138 19.45 -14.52 -8.62
N PRO A 139 18.93 -13.58 -9.44
CA PRO A 139 18.94 -13.74 -10.89
C PRO A 139 20.36 -14.01 -11.39
N ALA A 140 20.47 -14.60 -12.59
CA ALA A 140 21.75 -14.98 -13.18
C ALA A 140 22.74 -13.80 -13.24
N ASP A 141 22.23 -12.61 -13.55
CA ASP A 141 22.99 -11.37 -13.51
C ASP A 141 22.91 -10.71 -12.13
N GLY A 142 24.04 -10.21 -11.63
CA GLY A 142 24.07 -9.46 -10.38
C GLY A 142 23.24 -8.17 -10.48
N THR A 143 22.48 -7.85 -9.43
CA THR A 143 21.64 -6.65 -9.40
C THR A 143 21.88 -5.86 -8.11
N GLY A 144 21.60 -4.56 -8.16
CA GLY A 144 21.68 -3.70 -6.99
C GLY A 144 20.74 -2.52 -7.11
N VAL A 145 20.35 -2.00 -5.96
CA VAL A 145 19.48 -0.83 -5.83
C VAL A 145 20.06 0.15 -4.81
N PRO A 146 19.95 1.46 -5.07
CA PRO A 146 20.22 2.45 -4.05
C PRO A 146 19.23 2.25 -2.89
N ALA A 147 19.69 2.54 -1.67
CA ALA A 147 18.80 2.76 -0.55
C ALA A 147 18.78 4.26 -0.18
N PRO A 148 17.70 4.77 0.40
CA PRO A 148 17.53 6.19 0.71
C PRO A 148 18.58 6.63 1.72
N ASN A 149 19.30 7.69 1.39
CA ASN A 149 20.31 8.23 2.28
C ASN A 149 19.66 9.22 3.25
N PHE A 150 19.26 8.73 4.43
CA PHE A 150 18.73 9.55 5.51
C PHE A 150 19.67 10.64 5.98
N SER A 151 20.97 10.37 5.91
CA SER A 151 21.98 11.37 6.23
C SER A 151 21.90 12.56 5.28
N ALA A 152 21.76 12.29 3.99
CA ALA A 152 21.59 13.33 2.98
C ALA A 152 20.21 14.01 3.06
N LEU A 153 19.14 13.24 3.30
CA LEU A 153 17.78 13.75 3.34
C LEU A 153 17.56 14.74 4.49
N PHE A 154 18.08 14.43 5.68
CA PHE A 154 17.91 15.26 6.88
C PHE A 154 19.16 16.07 7.25
N ASN A 155 20.23 15.98 6.47
CA ASN A 155 21.52 16.62 6.72
C ASN A 155 22.09 16.27 8.11
N VAL A 156 22.08 14.98 8.45
CA VAL A 156 22.59 14.45 9.73
C VAL A 156 23.59 13.34 9.49
N ARG A 157 24.67 13.28 10.26
CA ARG A 157 25.67 12.23 10.08
C ARG A 157 25.25 10.94 10.81
N THR A 158 24.83 9.93 10.06
CA THR A 158 24.58 8.59 10.63
C THR A 158 25.79 7.67 10.43
N LYS A 159 25.96 6.70 11.33
CA LYS A 159 26.93 5.60 11.20
C LYS A 159 26.19 4.34 10.77
N GLY A 160 26.95 3.35 10.30
CA GLY A 160 26.38 2.09 9.83
C GLY A 160 27.35 0.93 9.93
N PHE A 161 26.91 -0.20 9.38
CA PHE A 161 27.73 -1.36 9.09
C PHE A 161 27.14 -2.05 7.85
N VAL A 162 27.83 -3.05 7.33
CA VAL A 162 27.33 -3.86 6.22
C VAL A 162 26.98 -5.24 6.75
N LEU A 163 25.78 -5.71 6.43
CA LEU A 163 25.40 -7.11 6.58
C LEU A 163 25.56 -7.82 5.25
N VAL A 164 26.16 -9.01 5.29
CA VAL A 164 26.36 -9.85 4.11
C VAL A 164 25.81 -11.24 4.43
N ASP A 165 24.67 -11.53 3.82
CA ASP A 165 24.04 -12.83 3.92
C ASP A 165 24.61 -13.79 2.87
N ARG A 166 24.77 -15.06 3.26
CA ARG A 166 25.08 -16.18 2.37
C ARG A 166 23.88 -17.11 2.31
N TRP A 167 23.47 -17.43 1.09
CA TRP A 167 22.29 -18.24 0.81
C TRP A 167 22.66 -19.47 -0.02
N GLU A 168 21.95 -20.56 0.21
CA GLU A 168 22.08 -21.79 -0.56
C GLU A 168 20.72 -22.20 -1.09
N LYS A 169 20.68 -22.59 -2.37
CA LYS A 169 19.47 -23.10 -3.00
C LYS A 169 19.19 -24.51 -2.48
N THR A 170 17.98 -24.73 -2.01
CA THR A 170 17.55 -26.00 -1.41
C THR A 170 16.18 -26.40 -1.95
N ASP A 171 15.95 -27.70 -2.03
CA ASP A 171 14.65 -28.26 -2.39
C ASP A 171 13.74 -28.21 -1.17
N VAL A 172 12.50 -27.78 -1.39
CA VAL A 172 11.49 -27.63 -0.34
C VAL A 172 10.20 -28.34 -0.75
N ALA A 173 9.70 -29.23 0.10
CA ALA A 173 8.55 -30.09 -0.18
C ALA A 173 7.26 -29.52 0.40
N TRP A 174 6.17 -29.55 -0.37
CA TRP A 174 4.86 -29.02 0.05
C TRP A 174 4.42 -29.53 1.43
N LEU A 175 3.68 -28.69 2.16
CA LEU A 175 3.10 -29.07 3.43
C LEU A 175 1.85 -29.94 3.19
N GLU A 176 1.86 -31.18 3.68
CA GLU A 176 0.75 -32.11 3.48
C GLU A 176 -0.57 -31.51 3.99
N GLY A 177 -1.59 -31.49 3.12
CA GLY A 177 -2.90 -30.92 3.43
C GLY A 177 -3.10 -29.47 2.96
N THR A 178 -2.12 -28.83 2.33
CA THR A 178 -2.27 -27.55 1.62
C THR A 178 -2.47 -27.73 0.10
N VAL A 179 -2.64 -26.66 -0.68
CA VAL A 179 -3.00 -26.72 -2.11
C VAL A 179 -1.85 -26.28 -2.99
N SER A 180 -0.93 -27.18 -3.35
CA SER A 180 0.25 -26.82 -4.15
C SER A 180 0.15 -27.09 -5.65
N HIS A 181 0.78 -26.21 -6.44
CA HIS A 181 1.01 -26.45 -7.87
C HIS A 181 2.03 -27.57 -8.11
N ALA A 182 2.98 -27.76 -7.19
CA ALA A 182 4.05 -28.73 -7.32
C ALA A 182 4.36 -29.45 -6.00
N ALA A 183 4.75 -30.72 -6.06
CA ALA A 183 5.11 -31.47 -4.85
C ALA A 183 6.44 -31.00 -4.24
N VAL A 184 7.36 -30.48 -5.06
CA VAL A 184 8.68 -29.98 -4.66
C VAL A 184 8.96 -28.68 -5.41
N GLY A 185 9.52 -27.71 -4.71
CA GLY A 185 9.99 -26.44 -5.26
C GLY A 185 11.41 -26.12 -4.83
N ALA A 186 11.92 -24.97 -5.25
CA ALA A 186 13.23 -24.48 -4.85
C ALA A 186 13.10 -23.19 -4.03
N ALA A 187 13.84 -23.12 -2.93
CA ALA A 187 13.97 -21.94 -2.09
C ALA A 187 15.44 -21.63 -1.81
N TRP A 188 15.69 -20.45 -1.26
CA TRP A 188 17.01 -20.04 -0.78
C TRP A 188 17.01 -20.02 0.73
N ARG A 189 17.89 -20.81 1.34
CA ARG A 189 18.07 -20.88 2.79
C ARG A 189 19.29 -20.11 3.23
N LEU A 190 19.15 -19.33 4.31
CA LEU A 190 20.26 -18.60 4.90
C LEU A 190 21.23 -19.58 5.57
N THR A 191 22.52 -19.44 5.27
CA THR A 191 23.59 -20.28 5.85
C THR A 191 24.53 -19.47 6.76
N GLY A 192 24.63 -18.15 6.58
CA GLY A 192 25.44 -17.31 7.44
C GLY A 192 25.25 -15.82 7.19
N VAL A 193 25.58 -15.03 8.20
CA VAL A 193 25.56 -13.56 8.19
C VAL A 193 26.94 -13.06 8.59
N GLU A 194 27.57 -12.25 7.74
CA GLU A 194 28.83 -11.58 8.02
C GLU A 194 28.61 -10.08 8.24
N VAL A 195 29.12 -9.57 9.35
CA VAL A 195 29.09 -8.15 9.68
C VAL A 195 30.42 -7.51 9.30
N ARG A 196 30.38 -6.46 8.48
CA ARG A 196 31.55 -5.70 8.04
C ARG A 196 31.47 -4.23 8.45
N CYS A 197 32.62 -3.62 8.69
CA CYS A 197 32.69 -2.19 8.92
C CYS A 197 32.49 -1.37 7.64
N VAL A 198 32.03 -0.14 7.80
CA VAL A 198 31.99 0.90 6.77
C VAL A 198 33.10 1.92 7.00
N ASP A 199 33.31 2.82 6.03
CA ASP A 199 34.21 3.96 6.20
C ASP A 199 33.62 4.93 7.23
N ASN A 200 34.29 5.08 8.37
CA ASN A 200 33.83 5.97 9.45
C ASN A 200 34.09 7.46 9.15
N THR A 201 34.92 7.77 8.16
CA THR A 201 35.33 9.13 7.81
C THR A 201 34.49 9.75 6.70
N ARG A 202 33.72 8.93 5.99
CA ARG A 202 32.86 9.35 4.87
C ARG A 202 31.42 8.96 5.14
N GLU A 203 30.49 9.75 4.61
CA GLU A 203 29.11 9.29 4.50
C GLU A 203 29.06 8.17 3.45
N THR A 204 28.74 6.95 3.89
CA THR A 204 28.44 5.86 2.97
C THR A 204 26.95 5.91 2.64
N ALA A 205 26.64 6.16 1.37
CA ALA A 205 25.27 5.99 0.87
C ALA A 205 24.83 4.54 1.10
N PRO A 206 23.62 4.30 1.65
CA PRO A 206 23.13 2.95 1.83
C PRO A 206 22.72 2.36 0.48
N TRP A 207 22.82 1.04 0.37
CA TRP A 207 22.53 0.30 -0.86
C TRP A 207 22.29 -1.16 -0.54
N ALA A 208 21.57 -1.84 -1.45
CA ALA A 208 21.41 -3.28 -1.45
C ALA A 208 21.95 -3.86 -2.76
N ALA A 209 22.62 -5.01 -2.69
CA ALA A 209 23.02 -5.75 -3.89
C ALA A 209 22.92 -7.25 -3.65
N GLN A 210 22.66 -7.97 -4.72
CA GLN A 210 22.64 -9.42 -4.71
C GLN A 210 23.45 -9.99 -5.87
N THR A 211 24.03 -11.15 -5.66
CA THR A 211 24.85 -11.83 -6.66
C THR A 211 24.60 -13.32 -6.60
N SER A 212 24.33 -13.90 -7.77
CA SER A 212 24.30 -15.35 -7.95
C SER A 212 25.72 -15.90 -8.02
N LEU A 213 25.97 -16.99 -7.30
CA LEU A 213 27.26 -17.65 -7.13
C LEU A 213 27.13 -19.12 -7.51
N ASP A 214 28.26 -19.76 -7.82
CA ASP A 214 28.35 -21.20 -8.05
C ASP A 214 27.28 -21.73 -9.04
N GLY A 215 27.10 -21.03 -10.17
CA GLY A 215 26.15 -21.44 -11.21
C GLY A 215 24.66 -21.33 -10.79
N GLY A 216 24.34 -20.52 -9.79
CA GLY A 216 22.97 -20.35 -9.29
C GLY A 216 22.57 -21.31 -8.17
N HIS A 217 23.54 -21.98 -7.55
CA HIS A 217 23.33 -22.80 -6.34
C HIS A 217 23.59 -22.03 -5.05
N ARG A 218 24.37 -20.95 -5.11
CA ARG A 218 24.62 -20.07 -3.96
C ARG A 218 24.28 -18.62 -4.30
N GLY A 219 23.92 -17.85 -3.27
CA GLY A 219 23.57 -16.44 -3.40
C GLY A 219 24.25 -15.64 -2.31
N GLN A 220 24.58 -14.39 -2.62
CA GLN A 220 25.03 -13.41 -1.63
C GLN A 220 24.13 -12.19 -1.70
N PHE A 221 23.57 -11.78 -0.55
CA PHE A 221 22.83 -10.52 -0.43
C PHE A 221 23.60 -9.59 0.50
N THR A 222 23.88 -8.38 0.07
CA THR A 222 24.65 -7.39 0.84
C THR A 222 23.79 -6.15 1.04
N TYR A 223 23.72 -5.67 2.28
CA TYR A 223 23.04 -4.44 2.62
C TYR A 223 23.94 -3.53 3.46
N CYS A 224 24.24 -2.35 2.94
CA CYS A 224 24.91 -1.27 3.66
C CYS A 224 23.84 -0.46 4.39
N CYS A 225 23.76 -0.58 5.72
CA CYS A 225 22.71 0.02 6.53
C CYS A 225 23.16 1.32 7.20
N GLN A 226 22.21 2.21 7.50
CA GLN A 226 22.40 3.37 8.36
C GLN A 226 21.63 3.17 9.67
N LEU A 227 22.26 3.48 10.80
CA LEU A 227 21.59 3.45 12.09
C LEU A 227 20.55 4.58 12.17
N PRO A 228 19.33 4.31 12.68
CA PRO A 228 18.28 5.32 12.78
C PRO A 228 18.49 6.18 14.03
N THR A 229 19.38 7.16 13.94
CA THR A 229 19.64 8.09 15.04
C THR A 229 19.75 9.51 14.48
N LEU A 230 18.61 10.19 14.45
CA LEU A 230 18.47 11.54 13.88
C LEU A 230 18.37 12.61 14.97
N GLY A 231 18.27 12.22 16.24
CA GLY A 231 18.06 13.12 17.38
C GLY A 231 16.61 13.55 17.55
N THR A 232 15.65 12.74 17.08
CA THR A 232 14.21 13.04 17.12
C THR A 232 13.44 12.07 18.02
N GLU A 233 12.19 12.40 18.35
CA GLU A 233 11.31 11.53 19.16
C GLU A 233 11.05 10.16 18.49
N GLN A 234 11.26 10.06 17.17
CA GLN A 234 11.03 8.84 16.40
C GLN A 234 12.17 7.81 16.58
N ASP A 235 13.37 8.24 17.00
CA ASP A 235 14.57 7.40 17.08
C ASP A 235 14.32 6.12 17.90
N ALA A 236 13.59 6.21 19.02
CA ALA A 236 13.37 5.07 19.90
C ALA A 236 12.62 3.92 19.21
N LEU A 237 11.53 4.21 18.49
CA LEU A 237 10.79 3.17 17.76
C LEU A 237 11.59 2.70 16.54
N ALA A 238 12.25 3.62 15.84
CA ALA A 238 13.07 3.29 14.68
C ALA A 238 14.23 2.34 15.02
N GLN A 239 14.90 2.56 16.15
CA GLN A 239 15.94 1.65 16.68
C GLN A 239 15.38 0.26 17.02
N GLN A 240 14.16 0.18 17.56
CA GLN A 240 13.51 -1.11 17.85
C GLN A 240 13.22 -1.89 16.57
N LEU A 241 12.64 -1.24 15.56
CA LEU A 241 12.38 -1.85 14.25
C LEU A 241 13.68 -2.30 13.59
N PHE A 242 14.69 -1.42 13.56
CA PHE A 242 16.02 -1.72 13.04
C PHE A 242 16.65 -2.94 13.72
N ALA A 243 16.65 -2.98 15.06
CA ALA A 243 17.23 -4.09 15.82
C ALA A 243 16.56 -5.42 15.50
N ILE A 244 15.23 -5.42 15.36
CA ILE A 244 14.48 -6.62 14.98
C ILE A 244 14.90 -7.11 13.59
N GLY A 245 14.89 -6.23 12.59
CA GLY A 245 15.25 -6.60 11.22
C GLY A 245 16.71 -7.04 11.09
N ALA A 246 17.64 -6.33 11.73
CA ALA A 246 19.07 -6.58 11.64
C ALA A 246 19.47 -7.93 12.24
N LEU A 247 18.75 -8.41 13.27
CA LEU A 247 19.05 -9.69 13.90
C LEU A 247 18.48 -10.91 13.16
N ARG A 248 17.55 -10.71 12.21
CA ARG A 248 17.13 -11.77 11.28
C ARG A 248 18.22 -12.01 10.23
N ASN A 249 18.35 -11.09 9.28
CA ASN A 249 19.30 -11.14 8.16
C ASN A 249 19.31 -9.80 7.40
N ALA A 250 20.27 -9.61 6.48
CA ALA A 250 20.41 -8.38 5.70
C ALA A 250 19.20 -8.10 4.79
N ARG A 251 18.56 -9.14 4.26
CA ARG A 251 17.40 -8.97 3.35
C ARG A 251 16.12 -8.56 4.09
N VAL A 252 15.83 -9.17 5.24
CA VAL A 252 14.76 -8.72 6.15
C VAL A 252 15.04 -7.30 6.62
N LEU A 253 16.28 -6.98 7.00
CA LEU A 253 16.64 -5.62 7.38
C LEU A 253 16.37 -4.63 6.23
N SER A 254 16.71 -4.97 4.99
CA SER A 254 16.35 -4.13 3.84
C SER A 254 14.84 -3.84 3.84
N ALA A 255 13.97 -4.85 3.92
CA ALA A 255 12.52 -4.61 3.98
C ALA A 255 12.06 -3.77 5.18
N VAL A 256 12.56 -4.08 6.39
CA VAL A 256 12.23 -3.34 7.62
C VAL A 256 12.72 -1.90 7.57
N MET A 257 13.81 -1.63 6.84
CA MET A 257 14.30 -0.26 6.67
C MET A 257 13.33 0.63 5.92
N CYS A 258 12.48 0.11 5.01
CA CYS A 258 11.39 0.91 4.44
C CYS A 258 10.47 1.47 5.53
N CYS A 259 10.24 0.70 6.60
CA CYS A 259 9.33 1.05 7.71
C CYS A 259 9.97 2.10 8.63
N VAL A 260 11.27 1.93 8.94
CA VAL A 260 12.09 2.93 9.63
C VAL A 260 12.10 4.23 8.82
N GLU A 261 12.22 4.10 7.49
CA GLU A 261 12.31 5.22 6.58
C GLU A 261 11.01 6.03 6.51
N LEU A 262 9.90 5.32 6.40
CA LEU A 262 8.54 5.86 6.46
C LEU A 262 8.34 6.72 7.72
N TYR A 263 8.67 6.19 8.90
CA TYR A 263 8.29 6.85 10.14
C TYR A 263 9.00 8.19 10.36
N HIS A 264 10.31 8.24 10.14
CA HIS A 264 11.06 9.50 10.23
C HIS A 264 10.65 10.49 9.15
N THR A 265 10.48 10.03 7.91
CA THR A 265 10.16 10.94 6.81
C THR A 265 8.75 11.48 6.90
N ALA A 266 7.78 10.68 7.32
CA ALA A 266 6.41 11.13 7.56
C ALA A 266 6.37 12.21 8.65
N ALA A 267 7.09 12.02 9.77
CA ALA A 267 7.19 13.03 10.82
C ALA A 267 7.68 14.38 10.26
N ARG A 268 8.74 14.34 9.45
CA ARG A 268 9.33 15.54 8.84
C ARG A 268 8.45 16.18 7.78
N LEU A 269 7.85 15.39 6.89
CA LEU A 269 6.93 15.90 5.86
C LEU A 269 5.71 16.59 6.46
N LEU A 270 5.16 16.02 7.55
CA LEU A 270 4.01 16.61 8.22
C LEU A 270 4.40 17.93 8.92
N GLU A 271 5.58 18.02 9.56
CA GLU A 271 6.12 19.30 10.07
C GLU A 271 6.26 20.35 8.96
N MET A 272 6.87 19.95 7.83
CA MET A 272 7.08 20.81 6.67
C MET A 272 5.75 21.30 6.11
N ARG A 273 4.78 20.41 5.91
CA ARG A 273 3.44 20.74 5.43
C ARG A 273 2.75 21.74 6.36
N ASP A 274 2.73 21.47 7.67
CA ASP A 274 2.06 22.34 8.63
C ASP A 274 2.68 23.76 8.61
N ALA A 275 4.01 23.85 8.50
CA ALA A 275 4.72 25.12 8.35
C ALA A 275 4.41 25.84 7.02
N THR A 276 4.35 25.10 5.91
CA THR A 276 3.97 25.62 4.59
C THR A 276 2.54 26.16 4.61
N MET A 277 1.58 25.40 5.16
CA MET A 277 0.17 25.82 5.24
C MET A 277 -0.03 27.02 6.18
N ALA A 278 0.73 27.11 7.27
CA ALA A 278 0.65 28.23 8.21
C ALA A 278 1.26 29.52 7.65
N SER A 279 2.38 29.41 6.93
CA SER A 279 3.13 30.58 6.43
C SER A 279 2.78 30.98 5.00
N GLY A 280 2.17 30.08 4.22
CA GLY A 280 2.00 30.21 2.78
C GLY A 280 3.30 30.15 1.98
N ARG A 281 4.43 29.80 2.63
CA ARG A 281 5.76 29.73 2.00
C ARG A 281 6.18 28.29 1.82
N GLU A 282 6.72 27.97 0.65
CA GLU A 282 7.31 26.66 0.37
C GLU A 282 8.40 26.32 1.41
N THR A 283 8.42 25.08 1.87
CA THR A 283 9.49 24.54 2.73
C THR A 283 10.28 23.47 2.00
N ARG A 284 11.58 23.40 2.27
CA ARG A 284 12.52 22.45 1.65
C ARG A 284 13.49 21.88 2.67
N VAL A 285 13.73 20.58 2.59
CA VAL A 285 14.73 19.85 3.39
C VAL A 285 15.29 18.72 2.55
N GLY A 286 16.60 18.72 2.29
CA GLY A 286 17.20 17.77 1.35
C GLY A 286 16.49 17.80 -0.01
N GLY A 287 16.13 16.63 -0.53
CA GLY A 287 15.32 16.46 -1.74
C GLY A 287 13.80 16.48 -1.51
N LEU A 288 13.31 16.97 -0.35
CA LEU A 288 11.88 17.10 -0.05
C LEU A 288 11.44 18.55 -0.17
N ARG A 289 10.23 18.74 -0.68
CA ARG A 289 9.57 20.04 -0.83
C ARG A 289 8.09 19.94 -0.48
N THR A 290 7.55 20.89 0.28
CA THR A 290 6.09 21.05 0.40
C THR A 290 5.68 22.45 -0.01
N THR A 291 4.58 22.56 -0.76
CA THR A 291 4.13 23.84 -1.33
C THR A 291 2.62 23.90 -1.45
N THR A 292 2.09 25.11 -1.30
CA THR A 292 0.69 25.49 -1.62
C THR A 292 0.62 26.32 -2.91
N HIS A 293 1.78 26.67 -3.49
CA HIS A 293 1.84 27.49 -4.71
C HIS A 293 1.61 26.62 -5.95
N GLY A 294 0.74 27.07 -6.85
CA GLY A 294 0.42 26.32 -8.07
C GLY A 294 -0.35 25.01 -7.83
N VAL A 295 -0.87 24.79 -6.62
CA VAL A 295 -1.67 23.60 -6.28
C VAL A 295 -3.10 23.78 -6.80
N ALA A 296 -3.26 23.63 -8.10
CA ALA A 296 -4.55 23.72 -8.77
C ALA A 296 -4.64 22.72 -9.92
N PHE A 297 -5.81 22.10 -10.06
CA PHE A 297 -6.12 21.23 -11.19
C PHE A 297 -6.87 22.00 -12.27
N SER A 298 -6.73 21.57 -13.51
CA SER A 298 -7.56 22.09 -14.60
C SER A 298 -9.04 21.78 -14.33
N ALA A 299 -9.90 22.78 -14.51
CA ALA A 299 -11.34 22.59 -14.39
C ALA A 299 -11.84 21.64 -15.50
N VAL A 300 -12.68 20.68 -15.12
CA VAL A 300 -13.28 19.72 -16.06
C VAL A 300 -14.80 19.85 -16.04
N ALA A 301 -15.42 19.79 -17.22
CA ALA A 301 -16.86 19.79 -17.35
C ALA A 301 -17.45 18.47 -16.82
N LEU A 302 -18.00 18.50 -15.61
CA LEU A 302 -18.72 17.38 -15.01
C LEU A 302 -20.16 17.28 -15.53
N ARG A 303 -20.67 16.06 -15.65
CA ARG A 303 -22.08 15.76 -15.88
C ARG A 303 -22.83 15.74 -14.54
N GLY A 304 -23.77 16.66 -14.40
CA GLY A 304 -24.51 16.88 -13.16
C GLY A 304 -23.79 17.79 -12.18
N ASP A 305 -24.44 18.05 -11.05
CA ASP A 305 -24.01 19.11 -10.13
C ASP A 305 -23.11 18.61 -8.98
N ALA A 306 -22.99 17.28 -8.80
CA ALA A 306 -22.28 16.68 -7.67
C ALA A 306 -21.34 15.54 -8.09
N LEU A 307 -20.22 15.43 -7.37
CA LEU A 307 -19.37 14.24 -7.34
C LEU A 307 -19.95 13.20 -6.39
N PRO A 308 -19.70 11.89 -6.61
CA PRO A 308 -20.07 10.88 -5.63
C PRO A 308 -19.34 11.14 -4.30
N PRO A 309 -19.99 10.99 -3.13
CA PRO A 309 -19.28 11.13 -1.87
C PRO A 309 -18.24 10.01 -1.73
N LYS A 310 -17.06 10.36 -1.23
CA LYS A 310 -16.08 9.37 -0.77
C LYS A 310 -16.69 8.59 0.40
N LEU A 311 -16.50 7.28 0.40
CA LEU A 311 -16.97 6.42 1.49
C LEU A 311 -15.81 5.98 2.36
N SER A 312 -16.12 5.47 3.55
CA SER A 312 -15.13 4.79 4.37
C SER A 312 -14.68 3.48 3.72
N GLY A 313 -13.42 3.10 3.93
CA GLY A 313 -12.89 1.77 3.59
C GLY A 313 -13.60 0.62 4.32
N TYR A 314 -14.54 0.92 5.23
CA TYR A 314 -15.31 -0.06 6.02
C TYR A 314 -16.72 -0.31 5.53
N ALA A 315 -17.12 0.33 4.43
CA ALA A 315 -18.41 0.07 3.81
C ALA A 315 -18.54 -1.43 3.49
N THR A 316 -19.68 -2.03 3.86
CA THR A 316 -19.92 -3.47 3.65
C THR A 316 -20.83 -3.68 2.45
N CYS A 317 -20.57 -4.73 1.67
CA CYS A 317 -21.41 -5.12 0.54
C CYS A 317 -22.57 -6.02 1.04
N PRO A 318 -23.83 -5.57 1.00
CA PRO A 318 -24.95 -6.33 1.57
C PRO A 318 -25.54 -7.36 0.58
N THR A 319 -24.79 -7.78 -0.44
CA THR A 319 -25.32 -8.65 -1.49
C THR A 319 -25.29 -10.11 -1.10
N ALA A 320 -26.29 -10.88 -1.56
CA ALA A 320 -26.32 -12.32 -1.36
C ALA A 320 -25.11 -13.03 -1.99
N ALA A 321 -24.59 -12.51 -3.11
CA ALA A 321 -23.39 -13.04 -3.75
C ALA A 321 -22.15 -12.90 -2.84
N PHE A 322 -21.94 -11.73 -2.23
CA PHE A 322 -20.83 -11.55 -1.30
C PHE A 322 -21.01 -12.34 0.01
N ALA A 323 -22.25 -12.46 0.51
CA ALA A 323 -22.52 -13.32 1.67
C ALA A 323 -22.23 -14.79 1.37
N ALA A 324 -22.59 -15.28 0.19
CA ALA A 324 -22.25 -16.63 -0.26
C ALA A 324 -20.75 -16.82 -0.41
N LEU A 325 -20.04 -15.80 -0.91
CA LEU A 325 -18.57 -15.79 -0.98
C LEU A 325 -17.94 -15.93 0.41
N CYS A 326 -18.36 -15.10 1.36
CA CYS A 326 -17.89 -15.19 2.76
C CYS A 326 -18.16 -16.57 3.36
N ALA A 327 -19.34 -17.14 3.12
CA ALA A 327 -19.70 -18.46 3.62
C ALA A 327 -18.84 -19.56 2.99
N ARG A 328 -18.58 -19.51 1.67
CA ARG A 328 -17.72 -20.48 0.97
C ARG A 328 -16.28 -20.43 1.49
N GLU A 329 -15.76 -19.23 1.72
CA GLU A 329 -14.38 -19.01 2.15
C GLU A 329 -14.21 -19.03 3.67
N HIS A 330 -15.25 -19.44 4.41
CA HIS A 330 -15.27 -19.46 5.88
C HIS A 330 -14.80 -18.12 6.50
N ALA A 331 -15.09 -17.00 5.84
CA ALA A 331 -14.64 -15.69 6.26
C ALA A 331 -15.40 -15.26 7.53
N THR A 332 -14.67 -15.06 8.62
CA THR A 332 -15.20 -14.63 9.92
C THR A 332 -14.58 -13.32 10.38
N GLY A 333 -15.29 -12.64 11.27
CA GLY A 333 -14.88 -11.34 11.78
C GLY A 333 -14.64 -10.30 10.69
N ALA A 334 -13.56 -9.52 10.81
CA ALA A 334 -13.26 -8.43 9.88
C ALA A 334 -13.08 -8.91 8.43
N MET A 335 -12.77 -10.20 8.21
CA MET A 335 -12.70 -10.77 6.85
C MET A 335 -14.03 -10.68 6.11
N ARG A 336 -15.16 -10.45 6.79
CA ARG A 336 -16.47 -10.24 6.17
C ARG A 336 -16.67 -8.82 5.62
N ASN A 337 -15.68 -7.96 5.69
CA ASN A 337 -15.66 -6.67 5.01
C ASN A 337 -14.99 -6.82 3.63
N THR A 338 -15.54 -6.22 2.56
CA THR A 338 -15.00 -6.43 1.20
C THR A 338 -13.57 -5.93 1.02
N SER A 339 -13.20 -4.80 1.66
CA SER A 339 -11.85 -4.25 1.59
C SER A 339 -10.85 -5.17 2.30
N VAL A 340 -11.21 -5.64 3.50
CA VAL A 340 -10.38 -6.59 4.27
C VAL A 340 -10.30 -7.94 3.56
N PHE A 341 -11.40 -8.41 2.98
CA PHE A 341 -11.43 -9.66 2.22
C PHE A 341 -10.49 -9.61 1.01
N ALA A 342 -10.52 -8.52 0.24
CA ALA A 342 -9.64 -8.32 -0.90
C ALA A 342 -8.17 -8.21 -0.49
N MET A 343 -7.85 -7.41 0.53
CA MET A 343 -6.47 -7.26 1.03
C MET A 343 -5.94 -8.49 1.76
N GLY A 344 -6.81 -9.31 2.35
CA GLY A 344 -6.43 -10.55 2.99
C GLY A 344 -6.42 -11.71 1.99
N LEU A 345 -7.59 -12.27 1.70
CA LEU A 345 -7.72 -13.47 0.86
C LEU A 345 -7.39 -13.24 -0.62
N GLY A 346 -7.76 -12.06 -1.15
CA GLY A 346 -7.47 -11.71 -2.54
C GLY A 346 -5.96 -11.61 -2.80
N TYR A 347 -5.24 -10.88 -1.95
CA TYR A 347 -3.78 -10.82 -1.97
C TYR A 347 -3.14 -12.18 -1.70
N ASP A 348 -3.64 -12.92 -0.72
CA ASP A 348 -3.17 -14.27 -0.41
C ASP A 348 -3.15 -15.18 -1.64
N ARG A 349 -4.28 -15.32 -2.34
CA ARG A 349 -4.37 -16.16 -3.55
C ARG A 349 -3.78 -15.52 -4.80
N GLY A 350 -3.52 -14.21 -4.78
CA GLY A 350 -3.01 -13.46 -5.91
C GLY A 350 -1.49 -13.37 -5.94
N VAL A 351 -0.95 -12.90 -4.82
CA VAL A 351 0.45 -12.56 -4.60
C VAL A 351 1.19 -13.73 -3.94
N TYR A 352 0.55 -14.43 -3.00
CA TYR A 352 1.19 -15.45 -2.16
C TYR A 352 0.87 -16.90 -2.52
N GLY A 353 -0.07 -17.12 -3.44
CA GLY A 353 -0.43 -18.45 -3.93
C GLY A 353 -1.50 -19.20 -3.13
N GLY A 354 -1.90 -18.72 -1.94
CA GLY A 354 -3.05 -19.26 -1.21
C GLY A 354 -2.69 -20.00 0.08
N SER A 355 -3.15 -21.25 0.24
CA SER A 355 -3.40 -21.86 1.55
C SER A 355 -2.23 -21.88 2.54
N ILE A 356 -0.96 -22.07 2.13
CA ILE A 356 0.21 -21.91 3.02
C ILE A 356 0.31 -20.50 3.62
N ALA A 357 0.01 -19.49 2.82
CA ALA A 357 -0.03 -18.08 3.18
C ALA A 357 -1.37 -17.66 3.81
N GLY A 358 -2.30 -18.60 4.07
CA GLY A 358 -3.59 -18.28 4.68
C GLY A 358 -3.50 -17.54 6.02
N LEU A 359 -2.43 -17.74 6.79
CA LEU A 359 -2.16 -16.93 7.99
C LEU A 359 -1.79 -15.48 7.67
N TRP A 360 -1.15 -15.23 6.52
CA TRP A 360 -0.83 -13.89 6.02
C TRP A 360 -2.11 -13.14 5.68
N ALA A 361 -3.12 -13.81 5.10
CA ALA A 361 -4.44 -13.23 4.87
C ALA A 361 -5.06 -12.63 6.16
N LEU A 362 -4.85 -13.28 7.31
CA LEU A 362 -5.31 -12.76 8.61
C LEU A 362 -4.47 -11.58 9.10
N MET A 363 -3.15 -11.64 8.89
CA MET A 363 -2.23 -10.56 9.27
C MET A 363 -2.41 -9.31 8.41
N ASP A 364 -2.78 -9.48 7.15
CA ASP A 364 -3.03 -8.36 6.22
C ASP A 364 -4.21 -7.50 6.67
N ALA A 365 -5.13 -8.02 7.50
CA ALA A 365 -6.14 -7.22 8.22
C ALA A 365 -5.51 -6.09 9.09
N GLY A 366 -4.21 -6.16 9.37
CA GLY A 366 -3.42 -5.08 9.97
C GLY A 366 -3.46 -3.76 9.18
N PHE A 367 -3.80 -3.78 7.88
CA PHE A 367 -3.98 -2.57 7.07
C PHE A 367 -5.04 -1.62 7.65
N MET A 368 -5.95 -2.12 8.49
CA MET A 368 -6.90 -1.32 9.25
C MET A 368 -6.24 -0.27 10.17
N TYR A 369 -4.94 -0.39 10.44
CA TYR A 369 -4.16 0.67 11.11
C TYR A 369 -3.96 1.90 10.24
N ASP A 370 -3.92 1.76 8.91
CA ASP A 370 -3.89 2.89 7.97
C ASP A 370 -5.20 3.70 8.01
N TYR A 371 -6.27 3.14 8.57
CA TYR A 371 -7.50 3.89 8.75
C TYR A 371 -7.69 4.38 10.20
N SER A 372 -6.65 4.35 11.04
CA SER A 372 -6.65 4.69 12.47
C SER A 372 -7.63 3.90 13.37
N THR A 373 -8.44 2.97 12.86
CA THR A 373 -9.43 2.26 13.70
C THR A 373 -8.78 1.35 14.73
N GLY A 374 -7.63 0.77 14.47
CA GLY A 374 -6.89 0.02 15.50
C GLY A 374 -6.43 0.89 16.70
N SER A 375 -6.51 2.22 16.57
CA SER A 375 -6.23 3.17 17.66
C SER A 375 -7.50 3.55 18.43
N PHE A 376 -8.66 3.63 17.78
CA PHE A 376 -9.95 3.97 18.42
C PHE A 376 -10.76 2.75 18.88
N SER A 377 -10.67 1.61 18.17
CA SER A 377 -11.27 0.31 18.52
C SER A 377 -10.22 -0.62 19.13
N ARG A 378 -10.12 -0.59 20.46
CA ARG A 378 -9.21 -1.47 21.21
C ARG A 378 -9.47 -2.95 20.93
N ARG A 379 -10.73 -3.35 20.74
CA ARG A 379 -11.10 -4.75 20.47
C ARG A 379 -10.62 -5.21 19.10
N LEU A 380 -10.82 -4.42 18.03
CA LEU A 380 -10.27 -4.77 16.71
C LEU A 380 -8.73 -4.83 16.76
N GLY A 381 -8.10 -3.86 17.42
CA GLY A 381 -6.65 -3.88 17.65
C GLY A 381 -6.18 -5.14 18.38
N GLN A 382 -6.98 -5.66 19.33
CA GLN A 382 -6.72 -6.94 19.99
C GLN A 382 -6.85 -8.11 19.02
N ARG A 383 -7.92 -8.19 18.23
CA ARG A 383 -8.14 -9.28 17.25
C ARG A 383 -7.03 -9.37 16.21
N ILE A 384 -6.57 -8.22 15.72
CA ILE A 384 -5.39 -8.15 14.84
C ILE A 384 -4.17 -8.67 15.60
N GLY A 385 -3.91 -8.19 16.82
CA GLY A 385 -2.79 -8.69 17.64
C GLY A 385 -2.83 -10.20 17.89
N ASP A 386 -4.01 -10.76 18.17
CA ASP A 386 -4.23 -12.18 18.38
C ASP A 386 -3.90 -12.98 17.09
N ALA A 387 -4.28 -12.48 15.91
CA ALA A 387 -3.95 -13.10 14.63
C ALA A 387 -2.42 -13.15 14.37
N PHE A 388 -1.69 -12.07 14.65
CA PHE A 388 -0.22 -12.07 14.57
C PHE A 388 0.43 -13.04 15.55
N ALA A 389 -0.10 -13.11 16.78
CA ALA A 389 0.40 -14.02 17.79
C ALA A 389 0.15 -15.48 17.40
N ALA A 390 -1.03 -15.79 16.86
CA ALA A 390 -1.38 -17.11 16.35
C ALA A 390 -0.47 -17.50 15.18
N ALA A 391 -0.32 -16.64 14.17
CA ALA A 391 0.51 -16.90 13.00
C ALA A 391 1.95 -17.26 13.38
N ARG A 392 2.50 -16.56 14.38
CA ARG A 392 3.84 -16.81 14.91
C ARG A 392 3.96 -18.11 15.71
N ALA A 393 2.91 -18.53 16.39
CA ALA A 393 2.94 -19.68 17.28
C ALA A 393 2.97 -21.02 16.54
N HIS A 394 2.69 -21.03 15.24
CA HIS A 394 2.71 -22.24 14.43
C HIS A 394 4.14 -22.74 14.20
N ASP A 395 4.34 -24.03 14.47
CA ASP A 395 5.41 -24.82 13.90
C ASP A 395 4.82 -25.58 12.70
N ALA A 396 5.36 -25.34 11.52
CA ALA A 396 4.88 -25.97 10.30
C ALA A 396 5.60 -27.29 9.99
N GLY A 397 6.43 -27.76 10.92
CA GLY A 397 7.22 -28.98 10.81
C GLY A 397 8.22 -29.03 9.66
N ASP A 398 8.61 -27.85 9.17
CA ASP A 398 9.71 -27.67 8.24
C ASP A 398 10.53 -26.42 8.62
N ALA A 399 11.85 -26.58 8.71
CA ALA A 399 12.72 -25.50 9.15
C ALA A 399 12.75 -24.32 8.18
N ALA A 400 12.64 -24.56 6.87
CA ALA A 400 12.65 -23.50 5.86
C ALA A 400 11.32 -22.73 5.85
N LEU A 401 10.19 -23.43 6.03
CA LEU A 401 8.86 -22.84 6.21
C LEU A 401 8.79 -21.99 7.47
N ASN A 402 9.24 -22.52 8.60
CA ASN A 402 9.29 -21.78 9.86
C ASN A 402 10.15 -20.51 9.73
N ALA A 403 11.30 -20.61 9.05
CA ALA A 403 12.18 -19.47 8.79
C ALA A 403 11.46 -18.37 7.99
N HIS A 404 10.81 -18.75 6.89
CA HIS A 404 10.09 -17.83 6.01
C HIS A 404 8.88 -17.20 6.69
N LEU A 405 8.05 -18.01 7.38
CA LEU A 405 6.92 -17.51 8.16
C LEU A 405 7.38 -16.45 9.16
N LEU A 406 8.47 -16.71 9.89
CA LEU A 406 9.00 -15.77 10.85
C LEU A 406 9.55 -14.49 10.19
N ASP A 407 10.17 -14.58 9.00
CA ASP A 407 10.59 -13.41 8.22
C ASP A 407 9.40 -12.54 7.82
N VAL A 408 8.37 -13.14 7.21
CA VAL A 408 7.17 -12.44 6.75
C VAL A 408 6.40 -11.83 7.93
N VAL A 409 6.14 -12.60 8.99
CA VAL A 409 5.50 -12.10 10.23
C VAL A 409 6.29 -10.91 10.80
N THR A 410 7.62 -10.99 10.81
CA THR A 410 8.48 -9.91 11.29
C THR A 410 8.32 -8.65 10.47
N ILE A 411 8.40 -8.77 9.14
CA ILE A 411 8.30 -7.62 8.24
C ILE A 411 6.91 -6.99 8.29
N ILE A 412 5.85 -7.80 8.21
CA ILE A 412 4.47 -7.31 8.26
C ILE A 412 4.20 -6.61 9.61
N ALA A 413 4.65 -7.19 10.74
CA ALA A 413 4.49 -6.59 12.05
C ALA A 413 5.24 -5.24 12.17
N CYS A 414 6.47 -5.16 11.67
CA CYS A 414 7.22 -3.91 11.61
C CYS A 414 6.53 -2.87 10.73
N ASN A 415 6.00 -3.27 9.57
CA ASN A 415 5.37 -2.36 8.62
C ASN A 415 4.08 -1.75 9.16
N PHE A 416 3.16 -2.58 9.65
CA PHE A 416 1.92 -2.09 10.26
C PHE A 416 2.17 -1.31 11.56
N THR A 417 3.23 -1.63 12.30
CA THR A 417 3.69 -0.81 13.44
C THR A 417 4.11 0.59 12.99
N ALA A 418 4.86 0.71 11.90
CA ALA A 418 5.24 2.01 11.33
C ALA A 418 4.04 2.79 10.77
N ILE A 419 3.14 2.13 10.03
CA ILE A 419 1.88 2.73 9.53
C ILE A 419 1.04 3.25 10.70
N LYS A 420 0.87 2.45 11.76
CA LYS A 420 0.13 2.89 12.96
C LYS A 420 0.79 4.09 13.64
N ALA A 421 2.12 4.09 13.74
CA ALA A 421 2.86 5.20 14.32
C ALA A 421 2.74 6.47 13.46
N LYS A 422 2.78 6.35 12.13
CA LYS A 422 2.49 7.42 11.17
C LYS A 422 1.06 7.95 11.36
N ALA A 423 0.05 7.09 11.35
CA ALA A 423 -1.35 7.47 11.56
C ALA A 423 -1.52 8.26 12.88
N ALA A 424 -0.85 7.84 13.95
CA ALA A 424 -0.86 8.57 15.22
C ALA A 424 -0.18 9.96 15.14
N LEU A 425 0.85 10.15 14.31
CA LEU A 425 1.44 11.48 14.06
C LEU A 425 0.43 12.38 13.33
N GLU A 426 -0.25 11.84 12.34
CA GLU A 426 -1.25 12.57 11.55
C GLU A 426 -2.47 12.97 12.40
N ASP A 427 -3.02 12.03 13.19
CA ASP A 427 -4.20 12.24 14.03
C ASP A 427 -4.00 13.30 15.12
N ARG A 428 -2.75 13.51 15.56
CA ARG A 428 -2.40 14.58 16.53
C ARG A 428 -2.52 15.98 15.92
N ARG A 429 -2.53 16.12 14.60
CA ARG A 429 -2.57 17.40 13.91
C ARG A 429 -4.01 17.81 13.65
N ARG A 430 -4.42 18.92 14.25
CA ARG A 430 -5.76 19.51 14.10
C ARG A 430 -5.71 20.73 13.19
N LEU A 431 -5.25 20.52 11.97
CA LEU A 431 -5.12 21.56 10.96
C LEU A 431 -6.29 21.46 9.96
N ALA A 432 -6.88 22.61 9.62
CA ALA A 432 -7.90 22.67 8.58
C ALA A 432 -7.29 22.36 7.22
N SER A 433 -7.99 21.56 6.42
CA SER A 433 -7.54 21.18 5.07
C SER A 433 -7.39 22.39 4.17
N ARG A 434 -6.31 22.39 3.39
CA ARG A 434 -6.10 23.28 2.25
C ARG A 434 -5.25 22.53 1.22
N PRO A 435 -5.41 22.85 -0.09
CA PRO A 435 -4.57 22.29 -1.13
C PRO A 435 -3.08 22.46 -0.80
N CYS A 436 -2.38 21.34 -0.66
CA CYS A 436 -0.96 21.29 -0.40
C CYS A 436 -0.40 20.01 -1.02
N MET A 437 0.83 20.06 -1.53
CA MET A 437 1.50 18.88 -2.06
C MET A 437 2.89 18.69 -1.47
N ALA A 438 3.32 17.43 -1.36
CA ALA A 438 4.67 17.04 -1.05
C ALA A 438 5.35 16.48 -2.32
N VAL A 439 6.56 16.97 -2.61
CA VAL A 439 7.33 16.62 -3.81
C VAL A 439 8.68 16.07 -3.38
N TRP A 440 9.01 14.88 -3.87
CA TRP A 440 10.30 14.23 -3.70
C TRP A 440 11.12 14.36 -4.97
N GLU A 441 12.32 14.92 -4.86
CA GLU A 441 13.29 15.00 -5.96
C GLU A 441 14.04 13.66 -6.15
N ASP A 442 14.23 12.89 -5.07
CA ASP A 442 14.79 11.54 -5.12
C ASP A 442 13.67 10.49 -5.19
N LEU A 443 13.41 10.00 -6.41
CA LEU A 443 12.37 9.00 -6.67
C LEU A 443 12.69 7.62 -6.09
N ALA A 444 13.97 7.28 -5.84
CA ALA A 444 14.30 6.03 -5.16
C ALA A 444 13.92 6.11 -3.67
N ALA A 445 14.13 7.26 -3.06
CA ALA A 445 13.66 7.54 -1.70
C ALA A 445 12.12 7.52 -1.60
N ALA A 446 11.44 8.15 -2.55
CA ALA A 446 9.98 8.11 -2.63
C ALA A 446 9.45 6.68 -2.82
N ALA A 447 10.07 5.88 -3.68
CA ALA A 447 9.69 4.50 -3.93
C ALA A 447 9.73 3.64 -2.66
N ARG A 448 10.79 3.75 -1.85
CA ARG A 448 10.89 2.98 -0.60
C ARG A 448 9.94 3.46 0.49
N TYR A 449 9.77 4.78 0.60
CA TYR A 449 8.77 5.38 1.48
C TYR A 449 7.39 4.79 1.19
N ARG A 450 7.00 4.76 -0.08
CA ARG A 450 5.70 4.23 -0.50
C ARG A 450 5.56 2.74 -0.38
N MET A 451 6.64 1.98 -0.55
CA MET A 451 6.60 0.54 -0.34
C MET A 451 6.20 0.18 1.10
N ALA A 452 6.62 0.96 2.10
CA ALA A 452 6.12 0.77 3.46
C ALA A 452 4.72 1.35 3.64
N ASP A 453 4.47 2.57 3.17
CA ASP A 453 3.19 3.27 3.36
C ASP A 453 2.00 2.55 2.70
N ALA A 454 2.24 1.84 1.59
CA ALA A 454 1.27 0.97 0.92
C ALA A 454 1.18 -0.44 1.52
N ALA A 455 1.81 -0.67 2.68
CA ALA A 455 1.91 -1.97 3.35
C ALA A 455 2.75 -3.06 2.62
N PHE A 456 3.50 -2.73 1.56
CA PHE A 456 4.25 -3.67 0.69
C PHE A 456 5.68 -4.01 1.11
N ALA A 457 6.10 -3.77 2.36
CA ALA A 457 7.46 -4.11 2.80
C ALA A 457 7.77 -5.63 2.70
N HIS A 458 6.78 -6.50 2.93
CA HIS A 458 6.95 -7.96 2.81
C HIS A 458 6.99 -8.40 1.34
N VAL A 459 6.20 -7.75 0.47
CA VAL A 459 6.29 -7.93 -0.98
C VAL A 459 7.70 -7.61 -1.49
N TRP A 460 8.35 -6.57 -0.95
CA TRP A 460 9.75 -6.23 -1.30
C TRP A 460 10.75 -7.34 -0.94
N TYR A 461 10.54 -8.02 0.20
CA TYR A 461 11.38 -9.12 0.63
C TYR A 461 11.33 -10.29 -0.36
N ASP A 462 10.12 -10.66 -0.79
CA ASP A 462 9.87 -11.77 -1.72
C ASP A 462 10.20 -11.42 -3.18
N SER A 463 10.18 -10.13 -3.53
CA SER A 463 10.60 -9.63 -4.84
C SER A 463 12.07 -9.96 -5.14
N PRO A 464 12.51 -9.89 -6.42
CA PRO A 464 13.92 -9.95 -6.76
C PRO A 464 14.80 -9.03 -5.93
N ASN A 465 14.36 -7.84 -5.50
CA ASN A 465 15.17 -6.78 -4.90
C ASN A 465 16.07 -6.02 -5.91
N ASP A 466 15.55 -5.79 -7.12
CA ASP A 466 16.21 -5.10 -8.23
C ASP A 466 15.50 -3.77 -8.59
N MET A 467 16.08 -3.02 -9.53
CA MET A 467 15.58 -1.68 -9.89
C MET A 467 14.14 -1.72 -10.42
N ARG A 468 13.82 -2.68 -11.30
CA ARG A 468 12.44 -2.84 -11.82
C ARG A 468 11.45 -3.09 -10.68
N SER A 469 11.77 -3.98 -9.73
CA SER A 469 10.92 -4.29 -8.59
C SER A 469 10.73 -3.07 -7.68
N LEU A 470 11.76 -2.24 -7.52
CA LEU A 470 11.67 -0.97 -6.78
C LEU A 470 10.81 0.07 -7.51
N VAL A 471 10.96 0.19 -8.83
CA VAL A 471 10.14 1.08 -9.68
C VAL A 471 8.67 0.70 -9.57
N ILE A 472 8.31 -0.58 -9.74
CA ILE A 472 6.90 -0.99 -9.68
C ILE A 472 6.35 -1.08 -8.26
N GLY A 473 7.09 -1.67 -7.32
CA GLY A 473 6.60 -1.87 -5.96
C GLY A 473 6.50 -0.55 -5.19
N GLY A 474 7.39 0.40 -5.49
CA GLY A 474 7.40 1.71 -4.86
C GLY A 474 6.62 2.78 -5.64
N LEU A 475 6.87 2.95 -6.95
CA LEU A 475 6.22 3.99 -7.76
C LEU A 475 5.01 3.50 -8.55
N GLY A 476 4.81 2.19 -8.72
CA GLY A 476 3.59 1.64 -9.32
C GLY A 476 2.34 1.90 -8.47
N CYS A 477 2.50 2.18 -7.17
CA CYS A 477 1.45 2.77 -6.33
C CYS A 477 0.91 4.09 -6.87
N ALA A 478 1.61 4.76 -7.80
CA ALA A 478 1.04 5.90 -8.52
C ALA A 478 -0.22 5.56 -9.32
N MET A 479 -0.46 4.28 -9.66
CA MET A 479 -1.74 3.84 -10.19
C MET A 479 -2.90 4.12 -9.22
N HIS A 480 -2.66 3.89 -7.92
CA HIS A 480 -3.58 4.24 -6.84
C HIS A 480 -3.62 5.76 -6.61
N ASP A 481 -2.45 6.38 -6.48
CA ASP A 481 -2.35 7.79 -6.13
C ASP A 481 -2.90 8.71 -7.23
N LEU A 482 -2.86 8.28 -8.50
CA LEU A 482 -3.40 9.05 -9.63
C LEU A 482 -4.92 9.14 -9.58
N VAL A 483 -5.60 8.07 -9.18
CA VAL A 483 -7.06 8.06 -9.07
C VAL A 483 -7.56 8.72 -7.79
N ASP A 484 -6.68 9.05 -6.85
CA ASP A 484 -7.00 9.79 -5.60
C ASP A 484 -6.26 11.13 -5.45
N VAL A 485 -5.57 11.58 -6.49
CA VAL A 485 -4.74 12.80 -6.44
C VAL A 485 -5.53 14.05 -6.04
N GLY A 486 -6.79 14.17 -6.45
CA GLY A 486 -7.63 15.31 -6.10
C GLY A 486 -7.90 15.42 -4.58
N PRO A 487 -8.57 14.42 -3.97
CA PRO A 487 -8.77 14.27 -2.54
C PRO A 487 -7.50 14.43 -1.72
N ASP A 488 -6.42 13.75 -2.11
CA ASP A 488 -5.17 13.74 -1.37
C ASP A 488 -4.57 15.15 -1.32
N VAL A 489 -4.52 15.83 -2.46
CA VAL A 489 -4.06 17.23 -2.53
C VAL A 489 -5.00 18.15 -1.75
N ALA A 490 -6.33 17.99 -1.91
CA ALA A 490 -7.33 18.84 -1.25
C ALA A 490 -7.23 18.78 0.29
N CYS A 491 -6.87 17.62 0.84
CA CYS A 491 -6.70 17.42 2.28
C CYS A 491 -5.24 17.58 2.76
N GLY A 492 -4.31 17.94 1.89
CA GLY A 492 -2.90 18.10 2.24
C GLY A 492 -2.24 16.79 2.70
N GLU A 493 -2.61 15.67 2.10
CA GLU A 493 -1.95 14.39 2.29
C GLU A 493 -0.50 14.47 1.78
N VAL A 494 0.45 13.87 2.51
CA VAL A 494 1.89 13.99 2.23
C VAL A 494 2.47 12.78 1.51
N SER A 495 1.68 11.71 1.38
CA SER A 495 2.10 10.45 0.78
C SER A 495 1.83 10.30 -0.72
N ASN A 496 0.99 11.14 -1.33
CA ASN A 496 0.66 10.97 -2.75
C ASN A 496 1.89 11.18 -3.65
N LEU A 497 2.20 10.21 -4.52
CA LEU A 497 3.37 10.25 -5.39
C LEU A 497 3.24 11.16 -6.61
N ILE A 498 2.02 11.49 -7.04
CA ILE A 498 1.82 12.18 -8.32
C ILE A 498 2.53 13.53 -8.38
N PRO A 499 2.49 14.38 -7.34
CA PRO A 499 3.30 15.60 -7.33
C PRO A 499 4.80 15.33 -7.47
N SER A 500 5.31 14.21 -6.96
CA SER A 500 6.73 13.84 -7.12
C SER A 500 7.04 13.41 -8.56
N LEU A 501 6.17 12.60 -9.16
CA LEU A 501 6.33 12.12 -10.53
C LEU A 501 6.21 13.23 -11.58
N THR A 502 5.42 14.26 -11.31
CA THR A 502 5.26 15.42 -12.19
C THR A 502 6.21 16.58 -11.85
N GLY A 503 7.06 16.45 -10.82
CA GLY A 503 7.89 17.55 -10.34
C GLY A 503 7.09 18.72 -9.73
N GLY A 504 5.83 18.49 -9.37
CA GLY A 504 4.89 19.46 -8.82
C GLY A 504 3.99 20.13 -9.87
N ASP A 505 4.05 19.72 -11.13
CA ASP A 505 3.08 20.18 -12.14
C ASP A 505 1.79 19.33 -12.08
N LEU A 506 0.67 19.96 -11.71
CA LEU A 506 -0.65 19.31 -11.65
C LEU A 506 -1.51 19.61 -12.89
N SER A 507 -0.90 20.10 -13.98
CA SER A 507 -1.58 20.29 -15.26
C SER A 507 -2.12 18.98 -15.83
N ALA A 508 -3.22 19.05 -16.58
CA ALA A 508 -3.79 17.88 -17.24
C ALA A 508 -2.77 17.16 -18.16
N GLY A 509 -1.85 17.91 -18.77
CA GLY A 509 -0.77 17.36 -19.60
C GLY A 509 0.25 16.55 -18.79
N ALA A 510 0.72 17.08 -17.65
CA ALA A 510 1.65 16.35 -16.78
C ALA A 510 1.02 15.09 -16.18
N LEU A 511 -0.23 15.19 -15.69
CA LEU A 511 -0.99 14.03 -15.19
C LEU A 511 -1.19 12.98 -16.28
N ARG A 512 -1.47 13.41 -17.52
CA ARG A 512 -1.60 12.51 -18.67
C ARG A 512 -0.27 11.83 -19.02
N GLY A 513 0.86 12.53 -18.92
CA GLY A 513 2.19 11.94 -19.08
C GLY A 513 2.44 10.80 -18.08
N VAL A 514 2.15 11.02 -16.80
CA VAL A 514 2.23 9.95 -15.78
C VAL A 514 1.30 8.79 -16.10
N TYR A 515 0.05 9.07 -16.50
CA TYR A 515 -0.91 8.05 -16.91
C TYR A 515 -0.40 7.16 -18.06
N VAL A 516 0.19 7.76 -19.07
CA VAL A 516 0.77 7.04 -20.22
C VAL A 516 1.97 6.20 -19.81
N GLY A 517 2.90 6.77 -19.03
CA GLY A 517 4.05 6.06 -18.50
C GLY A 517 3.68 4.87 -17.61
N LEU A 518 2.62 5.02 -16.80
CA LEU A 518 2.06 3.93 -15.99
C LEU A 518 1.54 2.79 -16.88
N ILE A 519 0.73 3.08 -17.91
CA ILE A 519 0.23 2.04 -18.81
C ILE A 519 1.38 1.27 -19.47
N ALA A 520 2.40 1.98 -19.95
CA ALA A 520 3.56 1.37 -20.60
C ALA A 520 4.33 0.45 -19.62
N THR A 521 4.47 0.88 -18.37
CA THR A 521 5.13 0.12 -17.30
C THR A 521 4.33 -1.13 -16.91
N LEU A 522 3.01 -1.00 -16.74
CA LEU A 522 2.11 -2.12 -16.41
C LEU A 522 2.07 -3.16 -17.55
N GLU A 523 2.03 -2.70 -18.81
CA GLU A 523 2.11 -3.59 -19.97
C GLU A 523 3.46 -4.31 -20.07
N TRP A 524 4.58 -3.64 -19.75
CA TRP A 524 5.87 -4.29 -19.71
C TRP A 524 5.89 -5.45 -18.73
N TYR A 525 5.32 -5.28 -17.53
CA TYR A 525 5.20 -6.36 -16.55
C TYR A 525 4.31 -7.49 -17.02
N ALA A 526 3.14 -7.18 -17.58
CA ALA A 526 2.23 -8.18 -18.13
C ALA A 526 2.92 -9.07 -19.18
N ASP A 527 3.80 -8.49 -20.00
CA ASP A 527 4.51 -9.20 -21.07
C ASP A 527 5.77 -9.95 -20.60
N HIS A 528 6.55 -9.39 -19.65
CA HIS A 528 7.91 -9.86 -19.36
C HIS A 528 8.07 -10.53 -17.99
N ASP A 529 7.34 -10.07 -16.97
CA ASP A 529 7.50 -10.55 -15.59
C ASP A 529 6.17 -10.52 -14.82
N PRO A 530 5.10 -11.17 -15.34
CA PRO A 530 3.73 -11.00 -14.83
C PRO A 530 3.53 -11.58 -13.42
N PHE A 531 4.50 -12.37 -12.94
CA PHE A 531 4.50 -13.05 -11.64
C PHE A 531 5.47 -12.42 -10.63
N ASN A 532 6.08 -11.28 -10.96
CA ASN A 532 6.88 -10.51 -10.00
C ASN A 532 6.01 -10.12 -8.80
N THR A 533 6.41 -10.46 -7.59
CA THR A 533 5.60 -10.20 -6.38
C THR A 533 5.23 -8.72 -6.23
N SER A 534 6.15 -7.80 -6.54
CA SER A 534 5.88 -6.36 -6.53
C SER A 534 4.88 -5.95 -7.60
N ALA A 535 4.94 -6.53 -8.80
CA ALA A 535 3.97 -6.26 -9.85
C ALA A 535 2.60 -6.86 -9.53
N LEU A 536 2.54 -8.06 -8.95
CA LEU A 536 1.32 -8.70 -8.48
C LEU A 536 0.62 -7.86 -7.41
N ALA A 537 1.37 -7.31 -6.45
CA ALA A 537 0.80 -6.37 -5.47
C ALA A 537 0.16 -5.15 -6.15
N ILE A 538 0.79 -4.58 -7.18
CA ILE A 538 0.19 -3.49 -7.96
C ILE A 538 -1.05 -3.97 -8.73
N LEU A 539 -1.03 -5.13 -9.39
CA LEU A 539 -2.20 -5.69 -10.06
C LEU A 539 -3.39 -5.87 -9.10
N PHE A 540 -3.13 -6.43 -7.92
CA PHE A 540 -4.18 -6.66 -6.92
C PHE A 540 -4.62 -5.37 -6.24
N THR A 541 -3.79 -4.33 -6.20
CA THR A 541 -4.21 -2.97 -5.82
C THR A 541 -5.30 -2.44 -6.75
N HIS A 542 -5.18 -2.62 -8.08
CA HIS A 542 -6.21 -2.18 -9.02
C HIS A 542 -7.57 -2.80 -8.72
N TRP A 543 -7.60 -4.13 -8.56
CA TRP A 543 -8.82 -4.87 -8.29
C TRP A 543 -9.37 -4.60 -6.88
N TRP A 544 -8.48 -4.44 -5.89
CA TRP A 544 -8.84 -3.98 -4.56
C TRP A 544 -9.54 -2.62 -4.60
N GLN A 545 -9.03 -1.63 -5.34
CA GLN A 545 -9.66 -0.30 -5.43
C GLN A 545 -11.07 -0.34 -6.02
N LEU A 546 -11.35 -1.30 -6.92
CA LEU A 546 -12.67 -1.47 -7.52
C LEU A 546 -13.67 -2.14 -6.56
N CYS A 547 -13.24 -3.09 -5.73
CA CYS A 547 -14.10 -3.71 -4.71
C CYS A 547 -14.08 -2.99 -3.35
N ASN A 548 -13.19 -2.02 -3.18
CA ASN A 548 -13.18 -1.08 -2.08
C ASN A 548 -14.11 0.10 -2.42
N LEU A 549 -15.25 0.12 -1.73
CA LEU A 549 -16.33 1.09 -1.95
C LEU A 549 -15.92 2.54 -1.65
N ARG A 550 -14.74 2.79 -1.07
CA ARG A 550 -14.19 4.13 -0.81
C ARG A 550 -13.86 4.93 -2.07
N HIS A 551 -13.23 4.32 -3.07
CA HIS A 551 -12.59 5.08 -4.16
C HIS A 551 -13.60 5.60 -5.20
N ARG A 552 -14.76 4.94 -5.30
CA ARG A 552 -15.89 5.34 -6.17
C ARG A 552 -15.53 5.47 -7.65
N LEU A 553 -14.57 4.66 -8.13
CA LEU A 553 -13.98 4.79 -9.46
C LEU A 553 -15.03 4.76 -10.58
N VAL A 554 -15.93 3.78 -10.56
CA VAL A 554 -16.98 3.64 -11.59
C VAL A 554 -18.00 4.77 -11.52
N ALA A 555 -18.37 5.23 -10.31
CA ALA A 555 -19.23 6.39 -10.15
C ALA A 555 -18.57 7.67 -10.70
N LEU A 556 -17.26 7.85 -10.48
CA LEU A 556 -16.48 8.96 -11.00
C LEU A 556 -16.40 8.96 -12.53
N MET A 557 -16.20 7.80 -13.16
CA MET A 557 -16.26 7.65 -14.63
C MET A 557 -17.58 8.21 -15.18
N SER A 558 -18.71 7.94 -14.50
CA SER A 558 -20.03 8.40 -14.94
C SER A 558 -20.21 9.92 -14.96
N ARG A 559 -19.32 10.67 -14.28
CA ARG A 559 -19.38 12.13 -14.18
C ARG A 559 -18.71 12.83 -15.35
N LEU A 560 -18.04 12.12 -16.25
CA LEU A 560 -17.53 12.70 -17.49
C LEU A 560 -18.32 12.24 -18.71
N ALA A 561 -18.32 13.05 -19.77
CA ALA A 561 -18.77 12.57 -21.06
C ALA A 561 -17.78 11.57 -21.65
N PRO A 562 -18.21 10.39 -22.14
CA PRO A 562 -17.30 9.50 -22.84
C PRO A 562 -16.76 10.17 -24.10
N SER A 563 -15.49 9.93 -24.37
CA SER A 563 -14.78 10.51 -25.50
C SER A 563 -13.65 9.59 -25.94
N PRO A 564 -13.55 9.27 -27.25
CA PRO A 564 -12.42 8.51 -27.77
C PRO A 564 -11.07 9.18 -27.52
N ALA A 565 -11.02 10.49 -27.31
CA ALA A 565 -9.79 11.23 -27.00
C ALA A 565 -9.16 10.82 -25.66
N TYR A 566 -9.88 10.14 -24.78
CA TYR A 566 -9.33 9.64 -23.53
C TYR A 566 -8.58 8.32 -23.70
N ALA A 567 -8.91 7.55 -24.73
CA ALA A 567 -8.27 6.28 -25.03
C ALA A 567 -6.83 6.50 -25.49
N VAL A 568 -5.91 5.70 -24.97
CA VAL A 568 -4.47 5.79 -25.30
C VAL A 568 -3.81 4.42 -25.25
N CYS A 569 -2.88 4.22 -26.17
CA CYS A 569 -1.99 3.06 -26.18
C CYS A 569 -0.54 3.54 -26.42
N PRO A 570 0.32 3.52 -25.39
CA PRO A 570 1.75 3.80 -25.59
C PRO A 570 2.42 2.76 -26.46
N GLU A 571 3.53 3.14 -27.07
CA GLU A 571 4.49 2.18 -27.62
C GLU A 571 5.09 1.33 -26.49
N LYS A 572 5.45 0.09 -26.79
CA LYS A 572 6.01 -0.83 -25.81
C LYS A 572 7.41 -0.36 -25.36
N LEU A 573 7.68 -0.48 -24.07
CA LEU A 573 9.02 -0.24 -23.53
C LEU A 573 9.99 -1.33 -24.03
N ALA A 574 11.09 -0.90 -24.64
CA ALA A 574 12.08 -1.81 -25.24
C ALA A 574 13.19 -2.25 -24.27
N GLY A 575 13.38 -1.53 -23.16
CA GLY A 575 14.46 -1.76 -22.18
C GLY A 575 13.94 -1.99 -20.77
N GLU A 576 14.88 -2.14 -19.84
CA GLU A 576 14.55 -2.25 -18.42
C GLU A 576 13.86 -0.99 -17.89
N LEU A 577 13.01 -1.20 -16.89
CA LEU A 577 12.27 -0.14 -16.25
C LEU A 577 13.18 0.75 -15.41
N THR A 578 12.99 2.05 -15.56
CA THR A 578 13.64 3.08 -14.76
C THR A 578 12.58 4.01 -14.16
N PHE A 579 12.94 4.79 -13.15
CA PHE A 579 12.01 5.76 -12.56
C PHE A 579 11.47 6.76 -13.60
N ALA A 580 12.27 7.12 -14.61
CA ALA A 580 11.86 8.04 -15.67
C ALA A 580 10.69 7.53 -16.52
N CYS A 581 10.50 6.21 -16.62
CA CYS A 581 9.44 5.59 -17.41
C CYS A 581 8.02 5.99 -16.97
N ILE A 582 7.85 6.40 -15.70
CA ILE A 582 6.56 6.76 -15.11
C ILE A 582 6.39 8.29 -15.00
N THR A 583 7.42 9.07 -15.35
CA THR A 583 7.37 10.54 -15.31
C THR A 583 6.90 11.13 -16.64
N PRO A 584 6.37 12.37 -16.70
CA PRO A 584 5.99 13.02 -17.96
C PRO A 584 7.15 13.15 -18.97
N GLY A 585 8.39 13.11 -18.50
CA GLY A 585 9.60 13.15 -19.32
C GLY A 585 9.97 11.84 -20.02
N HIS A 586 9.10 10.81 -19.98
CA HIS A 586 9.38 9.47 -20.51
C HIS A 586 9.65 9.43 -22.04
N GLY A 587 9.19 10.44 -22.81
CA GLY A 587 9.48 10.55 -24.25
C GLY A 587 8.83 9.47 -25.13
N LEU A 588 7.75 8.85 -24.67
CA LEU A 588 7.07 7.75 -25.36
C LEU A 588 6.08 8.31 -26.37
N ARG A 589 6.01 7.67 -27.54
CA ARG A 589 4.92 7.88 -28.49
C ARG A 589 3.71 7.04 -28.09
N PHE A 590 2.52 7.51 -28.41
CA PHE A 590 1.28 6.79 -28.13
C PHE A 590 0.23 7.07 -29.20
N ALA A 591 -0.62 6.07 -29.45
CA ALA A 591 -1.82 6.21 -30.27
C ALA A 591 -3.01 6.64 -29.39
N GLU A 592 -3.98 7.34 -29.95
CA GLU A 592 -5.21 7.78 -29.27
C GLU A 592 -6.44 7.59 -30.15
N GLY A 593 -7.62 7.78 -29.57
CA GLY A 593 -8.87 7.82 -30.32
C GLY A 593 -9.55 6.46 -30.50
N GLN A 594 -10.51 6.43 -31.42
CA GLN A 594 -11.41 5.29 -31.63
C GLN A 594 -10.67 3.98 -31.96
N ALA A 595 -9.57 4.06 -32.71
CA ALA A 595 -8.77 2.90 -33.07
C ALA A 595 -8.22 2.16 -31.83
N VAL A 596 -7.88 2.88 -30.76
CA VAL A 596 -7.45 2.27 -29.49
C VAL A 596 -8.60 1.53 -28.81
N ILE A 597 -9.80 2.13 -28.78
CA ILE A 597 -11.00 1.50 -28.21
C ILE A 597 -11.36 0.22 -28.98
N ASP A 598 -11.33 0.28 -30.31
CA ASP A 598 -11.61 -0.88 -31.15
C ASP A 598 -10.58 -2.00 -30.92
N ALA A 599 -9.31 -1.66 -30.75
CA ALA A 599 -8.27 -2.61 -30.36
C ALA A 599 -8.52 -3.22 -28.97
N GLN A 600 -9.00 -2.45 -27.99
CA GLN A 600 -9.34 -2.98 -26.67
C GLN A 600 -10.57 -3.90 -26.71
N ARG A 601 -11.53 -3.64 -27.60
CA ARG A 601 -12.67 -4.54 -27.83
C ARG A 601 -12.24 -5.87 -28.44
N ALA A 602 -11.35 -5.82 -29.43
CA ALA A 602 -10.76 -7.03 -29.99
C ALA A 602 -9.95 -7.79 -28.94
N GLU A 603 -9.24 -7.08 -28.06
CA GLU A 603 -8.49 -7.69 -26.96
C GLU A 603 -9.41 -8.37 -25.94
N LEU A 604 -10.50 -7.73 -25.53
CA LEU A 604 -11.48 -8.34 -24.63
C LEU A 604 -12.05 -9.64 -25.21
N ALA A 605 -12.39 -9.65 -26.51
CA ALA A 605 -12.87 -10.86 -27.18
C ALA A 605 -11.81 -11.97 -27.24
N ARG A 606 -10.52 -11.63 -27.38
CA ARG A 606 -9.42 -12.61 -27.31
C ARG A 606 -9.31 -13.21 -25.90
N ILE A 607 -9.33 -12.37 -24.86
CA ILE A 607 -9.29 -12.82 -23.46
C ILE A 607 -10.43 -13.82 -23.20
N GLU A 608 -11.66 -13.50 -23.59
CA GLU A 608 -12.82 -14.39 -23.41
C GLU A 608 -12.65 -15.72 -24.15
N ALA A 609 -12.16 -15.69 -25.40
CA ALA A 609 -11.94 -16.90 -26.17
C ALA A 609 -10.86 -17.79 -25.54
N GLU A 610 -9.77 -17.19 -25.03
CA GLU A 610 -8.69 -17.90 -24.36
C GLU A 610 -9.14 -18.50 -23.02
N LEU A 611 -9.88 -17.76 -22.20
CA LEU A 611 -10.44 -18.26 -20.94
C LEU A 611 -11.42 -19.40 -21.18
N ALA A 612 -12.31 -19.28 -22.19
CA ALA A 612 -13.23 -20.34 -22.56
C ALA A 612 -12.50 -21.59 -23.06
N ALA A 613 -11.42 -21.43 -23.83
CA ALA A 613 -10.58 -22.55 -24.28
C ALA A 613 -9.83 -23.23 -23.12
N ALA A 614 -9.43 -22.45 -22.11
CA ALA A 614 -8.81 -22.96 -20.88
C ALA A 614 -9.82 -23.53 -19.87
N GLY A 615 -11.13 -23.32 -20.07
CA GLY A 615 -12.18 -23.74 -19.15
C GLY A 615 -12.23 -22.91 -17.85
N VAL A 616 -11.71 -21.68 -17.87
CA VAL A 616 -11.66 -20.79 -16.70
C VAL A 616 -12.90 -19.89 -16.69
N THR A 617 -13.86 -20.15 -15.80
CA THR A 617 -15.14 -19.42 -15.72
C THR A 617 -15.24 -18.43 -14.56
N ASP A 618 -14.32 -18.48 -13.60
CA ASP A 618 -14.32 -17.62 -12.40
C ASP A 618 -14.23 -16.11 -12.73
N LEU A 619 -13.80 -15.76 -13.95
CA LEU A 619 -13.64 -14.38 -14.41
C LEU A 619 -14.84 -13.86 -15.21
N ASP A 620 -15.81 -14.71 -15.57
CA ASP A 620 -16.94 -14.33 -16.43
C ASP A 620 -17.77 -13.21 -15.79
N GLY A 621 -18.02 -13.31 -14.49
CA GLY A 621 -18.76 -12.29 -13.74
C GLY A 621 -18.09 -10.92 -13.80
N LEU A 622 -16.77 -10.87 -13.61
CA LEU A 622 -15.96 -9.65 -13.70
C LEU A 622 -16.06 -9.02 -15.10
N ILE A 623 -15.94 -9.85 -16.15
CA ILE A 623 -15.99 -9.40 -17.53
C ILE A 623 -17.38 -8.81 -17.86
N GLN A 624 -18.45 -9.55 -17.59
CA GLN A 624 -19.79 -9.15 -18.02
C GLN A 624 -20.38 -8.02 -17.18
N LYS A 625 -20.05 -7.94 -15.88
CA LYS A 625 -20.65 -6.93 -14.99
C LYS A 625 -19.81 -5.67 -14.83
N LEU A 626 -18.51 -5.70 -15.15
CA LEU A 626 -17.63 -4.54 -14.98
C LEU A 626 -16.87 -4.18 -16.26
N VAL A 627 -15.97 -5.06 -16.73
CA VAL A 627 -14.99 -4.67 -17.78
C VAL A 627 -15.69 -4.33 -19.10
N ARG A 628 -16.64 -5.15 -19.56
CA ARG A 628 -17.40 -4.90 -20.78
C ARG A 628 -18.27 -3.64 -20.66
N PRO A 629 -19.12 -3.46 -19.63
CA PRO A 629 -19.87 -2.22 -19.45
C PRO A 629 -18.99 -0.96 -19.43
N VAL A 630 -17.83 -1.02 -18.77
CA VAL A 630 -16.88 0.11 -18.73
C VAL A 630 -16.32 0.42 -20.11
N LEU A 631 -15.94 -0.59 -20.88
CA LEU A 631 -15.45 -0.41 -22.25
C LEU A 631 -16.53 0.15 -23.19
N GLU A 632 -17.76 -0.36 -23.09
CA GLU A 632 -18.91 0.11 -23.88
C GLU A 632 -19.32 1.54 -23.51
N TYR A 633 -19.19 1.91 -22.23
CA TYR A 633 -19.38 3.27 -21.77
C TYR A 633 -18.30 4.22 -22.32
N ALA A 634 -17.02 3.84 -22.25
CA ALA A 634 -15.91 4.65 -22.78
C ALA A 634 -16.04 4.92 -24.30
N ASP A 635 -16.62 3.96 -25.02
CA ASP A 635 -16.96 4.03 -26.46
C ASP A 635 -18.22 4.87 -26.75
N GLY A 636 -18.95 5.30 -25.71
CA GLY A 636 -20.21 6.05 -25.86
C GLY A 636 -21.39 5.22 -26.37
N LYS A 637 -21.26 3.89 -26.45
CA LYS A 637 -22.35 2.97 -26.83
C LYS A 637 -23.35 2.75 -25.71
N GLU A 638 -22.87 2.80 -24.47
CA GLU A 638 -23.70 2.74 -23.27
C GLU A 638 -23.62 4.07 -22.51
N THR A 639 -24.69 4.38 -21.80
CA THR A 639 -24.83 5.59 -20.97
C THR A 639 -24.80 5.29 -19.48
N ARG A 640 -24.90 4.00 -19.14
CA ARG A 640 -25.02 3.46 -17.80
C ARG A 640 -23.79 2.67 -17.38
N LEU A 641 -23.38 2.87 -16.13
CA LEU A 641 -22.33 2.08 -15.48
C LEU A 641 -22.91 1.34 -14.27
N PRO A 642 -22.37 0.18 -13.89
CA PRO A 642 -22.86 -0.57 -12.73
C PRO A 642 -22.55 0.19 -11.42
N VAL A 643 -23.47 0.12 -10.45
CA VAL A 643 -23.15 0.54 -9.06
C VAL A 643 -22.16 -0.46 -8.45
N GLU A 644 -21.27 -0.01 -7.56
CA GLU A 644 -20.14 -0.78 -7.07
C GLU A 644 -20.53 -2.15 -6.48
N VAL A 645 -21.56 -2.21 -5.64
CA VAL A 645 -22.03 -3.49 -5.06
C VAL A 645 -22.50 -4.52 -6.09
N VAL A 646 -22.82 -4.11 -7.33
CA VAL A 646 -23.26 -5.02 -8.41
C VAL A 646 -22.13 -5.93 -8.88
N TYR A 647 -20.89 -5.45 -8.85
CA TYR A 647 -19.73 -6.18 -9.37
C TYR A 647 -18.70 -6.57 -8.30
N CYS A 648 -18.82 -6.04 -7.07
CA CYS A 648 -17.84 -6.31 -6.00
C CYS A 648 -17.59 -7.80 -5.77
N ALA A 649 -18.64 -8.62 -5.68
CA ALA A 649 -18.50 -10.05 -5.44
C ALA A 649 -17.79 -10.75 -6.61
N ASP A 650 -18.02 -10.31 -7.84
CA ASP A 650 -17.41 -10.89 -9.04
C ASP A 650 -15.93 -10.50 -9.21
N VAL A 651 -15.55 -9.28 -8.80
CA VAL A 651 -14.13 -8.89 -8.69
C VAL A 651 -13.43 -9.79 -7.67
N LEU A 652 -14.04 -9.97 -6.49
CA LEU A 652 -13.48 -10.83 -5.45
C LEU A 652 -13.39 -12.30 -5.90
N GLU A 653 -14.41 -12.80 -6.60
CA GLU A 653 -14.39 -14.15 -7.19
C GLU A 653 -13.19 -14.33 -8.13
N ALA A 654 -12.98 -13.38 -9.04
CA ALA A 654 -11.87 -13.40 -9.97
C ALA A 654 -10.51 -13.35 -9.25
N MET A 655 -10.37 -12.58 -8.17
CA MET A 655 -9.16 -12.53 -7.35
C MET A 655 -8.86 -13.89 -6.68
N LEU A 656 -9.91 -14.61 -6.27
CA LEU A 656 -9.82 -15.89 -5.58
C LEU A 656 -9.62 -17.11 -6.48
N ALA A 657 -9.74 -16.95 -7.81
CA ALA A 657 -9.66 -18.08 -8.74
C ALA A 657 -8.35 -18.87 -8.56
N ARG A 658 -8.47 -20.20 -8.55
CA ARG A 658 -7.36 -21.13 -8.24
C ARG A 658 -6.51 -21.47 -9.47
N ALA A 659 -7.01 -21.25 -10.68
CA ALA A 659 -6.23 -21.31 -11.92
C ALA A 659 -5.28 -20.10 -11.99
N HIS A 660 -4.24 -20.09 -11.13
CA HIS A 660 -3.46 -18.91 -10.80
C HIS A 660 -2.86 -18.24 -12.04
N SER A 661 -2.16 -19.00 -12.86
CA SER A 661 -1.46 -18.47 -14.03
C SER A 661 -2.39 -17.89 -15.10
N ASP A 662 -3.49 -18.58 -15.40
CA ASP A 662 -4.49 -18.08 -16.34
C ASP A 662 -5.21 -16.85 -15.77
N LYS A 663 -5.57 -16.88 -14.48
CA LYS A 663 -6.10 -15.73 -13.74
C LYS A 663 -5.16 -14.53 -13.86
N ILE A 664 -3.89 -14.66 -13.49
CA ILE A 664 -2.95 -13.52 -13.47
C ILE A 664 -2.80 -12.90 -14.85
N ARG A 665 -2.59 -13.72 -15.89
CA ARG A 665 -2.46 -13.22 -17.27
C ARG A 665 -3.72 -12.52 -17.74
N ALA A 666 -4.90 -13.08 -17.46
CA ALA A 666 -6.17 -12.46 -17.81
C ALA A 666 -6.42 -11.16 -17.03
N LEU A 667 -6.17 -11.13 -15.71
CA LEU A 667 -6.35 -9.95 -14.87
C LEU A 667 -5.44 -8.79 -15.30
N TRP A 668 -4.18 -9.04 -15.68
CA TRP A 668 -3.32 -8.00 -16.27
C TRP A 668 -3.96 -7.37 -17.51
N ARG A 669 -4.43 -8.21 -18.44
CA ARG A 669 -4.99 -7.77 -19.71
C ARG A 669 -6.34 -7.07 -19.54
N LEU A 670 -7.21 -7.56 -18.65
CA LEU A 670 -8.49 -6.93 -18.31
C LEU A 670 -8.30 -5.56 -17.66
N MET A 671 -7.31 -5.43 -16.76
CA MET A 671 -6.93 -4.12 -16.23
C MET A 671 -6.48 -3.20 -17.36
N LEU A 672 -5.54 -3.64 -18.20
CA LEU A 672 -5.03 -2.83 -19.32
C LEU A 672 -6.15 -2.40 -20.29
N VAL A 673 -7.19 -3.21 -20.51
CA VAL A 673 -8.38 -2.81 -21.28
C VAL A 673 -9.04 -1.58 -20.68
N MET A 674 -9.29 -1.55 -19.36
CA MET A 674 -9.91 -0.41 -18.67
C MET A 674 -9.03 0.86 -18.69
N TRP A 675 -7.70 0.69 -18.60
CA TRP A 675 -6.76 1.80 -18.66
C TRP A 675 -6.60 2.33 -20.09
N LYS A 676 -6.38 1.47 -21.07
CA LYS A 676 -6.15 1.88 -22.47
C LYS A 676 -7.40 2.44 -23.15
N CYS A 677 -8.60 1.98 -22.78
CA CYS A 677 -9.84 2.56 -23.31
C CYS A 677 -10.14 3.97 -22.76
N GLY A 678 -9.38 4.44 -21.76
CA GLY A 678 -9.51 5.78 -21.18
C GLY A 678 -10.52 5.89 -20.04
N ALA A 679 -11.16 4.79 -19.63
CA ALA A 679 -12.11 4.83 -18.52
C ALA A 679 -11.44 5.25 -17.19
N MET A 680 -10.26 4.71 -16.90
CA MET A 680 -9.51 5.12 -15.70
C MET A 680 -9.10 6.60 -15.77
N TRP A 681 -8.75 7.11 -16.95
CA TRP A 681 -8.48 8.55 -17.14
C TRP A 681 -9.71 9.42 -16.85
N MET A 682 -10.92 8.98 -17.22
CA MET A 682 -12.16 9.69 -16.85
C MET A 682 -12.33 9.76 -15.33
N ALA A 683 -12.04 8.67 -14.61
CA ALA A 683 -12.09 8.67 -13.15
C ALA A 683 -11.09 9.66 -12.55
N VAL A 684 -9.84 9.68 -13.06
CA VAL A 684 -8.79 10.63 -12.66
C VAL A 684 -9.28 12.07 -12.85
N LEU A 685 -9.75 12.42 -14.04
CA LEU A 685 -10.22 13.78 -14.35
C LEU A 685 -11.39 14.23 -13.49
N ALA A 686 -12.35 13.35 -13.20
CA ALA A 686 -13.46 13.68 -12.30
C ALA A 686 -12.98 13.87 -10.86
N ASN A 687 -12.03 13.05 -10.42
CA ASN A 687 -11.49 13.05 -9.07
C ASN A 687 -10.67 14.32 -8.76
N THR A 688 -9.98 14.92 -9.73
CA THR A 688 -9.27 16.20 -9.53
C THR A 688 -10.18 17.38 -9.15
N GLN A 689 -11.50 17.21 -9.25
CA GLN A 689 -12.48 18.26 -8.96
C GLN A 689 -13.02 18.21 -7.51
N TYR A 690 -12.51 17.32 -6.64
CA TYR A 690 -12.89 17.30 -5.23
C TYR A 690 -12.33 18.51 -4.47
N ALA A 691 -13.12 19.02 -3.53
CA ALA A 691 -12.68 19.91 -2.47
C ALA A 691 -13.04 19.34 -1.11
N HIS A 692 -12.26 19.73 -0.10
CA HIS A 692 -12.40 19.23 1.26
C HIS A 692 -12.44 20.38 2.28
N GLN A 693 -13.42 20.34 3.18
CA GLN A 693 -13.64 21.38 4.22
C GLN A 693 -13.29 20.89 5.64
N GLY A 694 -12.92 19.62 5.80
CA GLY A 694 -12.55 19.03 7.09
C GLY A 694 -11.08 19.23 7.48
N LEU A 695 -10.56 18.34 8.32
CA LEU A 695 -9.16 18.34 8.76
C LEU A 695 -8.24 17.67 7.74
N THR A 696 -6.94 18.01 7.77
CA THR A 696 -5.95 17.39 6.88
C THR A 696 -5.87 15.86 7.09
N ASN A 697 -5.49 15.12 6.04
CA ASN A 697 -5.37 13.65 6.02
C ASN A 697 -6.71 12.95 6.30
N CYS A 698 -7.77 13.35 5.59
CA CYS A 698 -9.14 12.87 5.78
C CYS A 698 -9.37 11.40 5.38
N ASP A 699 -8.33 10.71 4.91
CA ASP A 699 -8.34 9.30 4.53
C ASP A 699 -8.46 8.32 5.72
N ARG A 700 -8.50 8.85 6.95
CA ARG A 700 -8.58 8.07 8.19
C ARG A 700 -10.04 7.86 8.61
N GLY A 701 -10.32 6.84 9.43
CA GLY A 701 -11.65 6.53 10.00
C GLY A 701 -12.20 7.55 11.00
N ARG A 702 -11.95 8.85 10.75
CA ARG A 702 -12.54 10.01 11.44
C ARG A 702 -13.92 10.30 10.85
N ASP A 703 -14.71 11.16 11.50
CA ASP A 703 -16.08 11.56 11.07
C ASP A 703 -16.11 12.40 9.75
N ASP A 704 -15.07 12.31 8.93
CA ASP A 704 -14.76 13.19 7.80
C ASP A 704 -15.37 12.72 6.46
N TYR A 705 -16.12 11.60 6.43
CA TYR A 705 -16.67 11.01 5.20
C TYR A 705 -18.13 11.39 4.89
N ASN A 706 -18.59 12.57 5.30
CA ASN A 706 -19.97 13.01 5.02
C ASN A 706 -20.04 14.02 3.86
N ALA A 707 -21.22 14.19 3.27
CA ALA A 707 -21.41 15.13 2.15
C ALA A 707 -21.20 16.60 2.53
N ALA A 708 -21.11 16.94 3.83
CA ALA A 708 -20.83 18.30 4.28
C ALA A 708 -19.32 18.60 4.36
N THR A 709 -18.44 17.59 4.35
CA THR A 709 -16.97 17.76 4.34
C THR A 709 -16.39 17.66 2.93
N TRP A 710 -17.02 16.88 2.05
CA TRP A 710 -16.61 16.71 0.65
C TRP A 710 -17.56 17.41 -0.31
N GLY A 711 -17.00 18.28 -1.15
CA GLY A 711 -17.74 19.01 -2.17
C GLY A 711 -17.02 19.05 -3.50
N LYS A 712 -17.62 19.78 -4.45
CA LYS A 712 -16.97 20.15 -5.71
C LYS A 712 -16.07 21.36 -5.46
N ALA A 713 -14.85 21.35 -6.01
CA ALA A 713 -14.00 22.53 -6.02
C ALA A 713 -14.70 23.66 -6.78
N GLU A 714 -14.79 24.83 -6.14
CA GLU A 714 -15.25 26.04 -6.84
C GLU A 714 -14.25 26.36 -7.95
N ALA A 715 -14.76 26.65 -9.15
CA ALA A 715 -13.89 27.08 -10.25
C ALA A 715 -13.13 28.32 -9.78
N ALA A 716 -11.80 28.29 -9.92
CA ALA A 716 -10.98 29.47 -9.67
C ALA A 716 -11.33 30.52 -10.74
N GLU A 717 -12.35 31.35 -10.47
CA GLU A 717 -12.43 32.65 -11.11
C GLU A 717 -11.15 33.38 -10.73
N ALA A 718 -10.45 33.88 -11.74
CA ALA A 718 -9.25 34.68 -11.58
C ALA A 718 -9.51 35.80 -10.58
N ARG A 719 -9.08 35.62 -9.33
CA ARG A 719 -8.91 36.72 -8.38
C ARG A 719 -7.63 37.45 -8.74
N ASP A 720 -7.62 38.08 -9.91
CA ASP A 720 -6.72 39.18 -10.20
C ASP A 720 -7.37 40.48 -9.73
N VAL A 721 -6.76 41.04 -8.68
CA VAL A 721 -6.55 42.46 -8.39
C VAL A 721 -7.69 43.43 -8.78
N VAL A 722 -8.52 43.80 -7.81
CA VAL A 722 -8.97 45.19 -7.62
C VAL A 722 -9.15 45.46 -6.12
N GLY A 723 -8.34 46.39 -5.59
CA GLY A 723 -8.55 47.34 -4.48
C GLY A 723 -9.16 46.83 -3.16
N THR A 724 -8.80 47.33 -1.99
CA THR A 724 -8.04 48.51 -1.59
C THR A 724 -7.94 48.41 -0.07
N GLU A 725 -6.98 49.14 0.49
CA GLU A 725 -6.84 49.46 1.91
C GLU A 725 -8.17 49.63 2.66
N GLU A 726 -8.23 49.03 3.86
CA GLU A 726 -8.87 49.52 5.10
C GLU A 726 -9.52 48.37 5.86
N LEU A 727 -8.90 47.98 6.99
CA LEU A 727 -9.53 47.85 8.32
C LEU A 727 -8.56 47.15 9.28
N VAL A 728 -7.55 47.92 9.70
CA VAL A 728 -7.01 47.81 11.06
C VAL A 728 -7.71 48.89 11.87
N LYS A 729 -8.74 48.50 12.64
CA LYS A 729 -9.08 49.01 13.98
C LYS A 729 -10.49 48.58 14.39
N ASP A 730 -10.51 47.69 15.38
CA ASP A 730 -11.47 47.47 16.47
C ASP A 730 -11.61 45.95 16.67
N GLY A 731 -11.10 45.33 17.73
CA GLY A 731 -11.01 45.84 19.10
C GLY A 731 -12.31 45.54 19.83
N SER A 732 -12.41 44.31 20.36
CA SER A 732 -13.37 43.82 21.38
C SER A 732 -14.63 43.07 20.92
N ASN A 733 -14.77 41.87 21.51
CA ASN A 733 -16.02 41.18 21.87
C ASN A 733 -17.04 40.81 20.79
N SER A 734 -16.99 39.57 20.26
CA SER A 734 -18.21 38.94 19.71
C SER A 734 -18.29 37.40 19.73
N VAL A 735 -17.21 36.65 19.91
CA VAL A 735 -17.30 35.17 19.83
C VAL A 735 -17.90 34.53 21.10
N GLY A 736 -17.68 35.13 22.28
CA GLY A 736 -18.25 34.62 23.54
C GLY A 736 -19.74 34.91 23.73
N PHE A 737 -20.24 36.03 23.18
CA PHE A 737 -21.62 36.47 23.40
C PHE A 737 -22.63 35.72 22.52
N GLN A 738 -22.25 35.36 21.28
CA GLN A 738 -23.11 34.56 20.41
C GLN A 738 -23.24 33.10 20.87
N TRP A 739 -22.19 32.52 21.47
CA TRP A 739 -22.26 31.20 22.09
C TRP A 739 -23.13 31.19 23.36
N LEU A 740 -23.04 32.25 24.18
CA LEU A 740 -23.88 32.39 25.37
C LEU A 740 -25.37 32.57 24.99
N LEU A 741 -25.66 33.37 23.96
CA LEU A 741 -27.03 33.55 23.46
C LEU A 741 -27.62 32.26 22.87
N SER A 742 -26.83 31.41 22.19
CA SER A 742 -27.33 30.12 21.68
C SER A 742 -27.62 29.13 22.81
N LYS A 743 -26.83 29.16 23.88
CA LYS A 743 -27.07 28.35 25.10
C LYS A 743 -28.29 28.83 25.89
N VAL A 744 -28.50 30.14 26.02
CA VAL A 744 -29.69 30.70 26.69
C VAL A 744 -30.95 30.40 25.88
N ARG A 745 -30.89 30.46 24.55
CA ARG A 745 -32.03 30.12 23.67
C ARG A 745 -32.39 28.64 23.75
N SER A 746 -31.39 27.76 23.76
CA SER A 746 -31.59 26.31 23.95
C SER A 746 -32.15 25.96 25.34
N LEU A 747 -31.79 26.71 26.38
CA LEU A 747 -32.33 26.52 27.73
C LEU A 747 -33.77 27.03 27.85
N ALA A 748 -34.10 28.16 27.21
CA ALA A 748 -35.45 28.69 27.16
C ALA A 748 -36.42 27.79 26.38
N GLU A 749 -35.98 27.20 25.27
CA GLU A 749 -36.76 26.24 24.49
C GLU A 749 -37.03 24.93 25.26
N ARG A 750 -36.06 24.48 26.06
CA ARG A 750 -36.23 23.29 26.92
C ARG A 750 -37.11 23.54 28.14
N LEU A 751 -37.13 24.76 28.68
CA LEU A 751 -38.02 25.13 29.79
C LEU A 751 -39.45 25.36 29.31
N TRP A 752 -39.66 25.80 28.07
CA TRP A 752 -40.99 25.94 27.47
C TRP A 752 -41.65 24.58 27.16
N ALA A 753 -40.85 23.55 26.85
CA ALA A 753 -41.33 22.20 26.59
C ALA A 753 -41.76 21.40 27.84
N VAL A 754 -41.61 21.97 29.05
CA VAL A 754 -41.98 21.34 30.33
C VAL A 754 -43.20 22.02 30.98
N VAL A 755 -43.74 23.10 30.39
CA VAL A 755 -44.88 23.87 30.92
C VAL A 755 -46.05 23.98 29.92
N VAL A 756 -46.11 23.11 28.91
CA VAL A 756 -47.29 22.93 28.03
C VAL A 756 -47.71 21.48 28.02
#